data_AF-A0A258YRP2-F1
#
_entry.id   AF-A0A258YRP2-F1
#
_cell.length_a   1.000
_cell.length_b   1.000
_cell.length_c   1.000
_cell.angle_alpha   90.00
_cell.angle_beta   90.00
_cell.angle_gamma   90.00
#
_symmetry.space_group_name_H-M   'P 1'
#
loop_
_entity.id
_entity.type
_entity.pdbx_description
1 polymer ?
#
loop_
_entity_poly.entity_id
_entity_poly.type
_entity_poly.pdbx_seq_one_letter_code
_entity_poly.pdbx_strand_id
1 'polypeptide(L)'
;MMYHIGNWNTKIILNIWATVFLLSVGIFESIGQNRQKIPIDGNRWYQLTNVEKGLQQLFDGDLFTAVDAQFDKIIPLHESYYPLLKGESMVIDSIRFYDWNGISTKPFTLYIIDSNWNRKAIASFDGSKYDRWVGPYPERPDIIKLDIAARNIMYLMIVAENDFPSEIECYGYYTPPSATTPVLKRKIPLSNLFGVNGYEWNFSDPLTDPFIIDSKRLNAVKSFSGFRHYLDWQKLEYKQGSYTYSPTRSGSWNYDAIYETCLKEGITVLACLKTLPDWMLDSYPDSLKDLENNPVFYGKNLNDPASYIEQARVAFQFAARYGKNKMVDQRLLNVYDTARWTGDEINQVKVGLGLIEFIECENERDKWWKGRKAYQTGREYAANLSAFYDGHKNTLGSGVGVKNADSSMKVVMAGVALATTDYFRGMIDWCKEFRGFKPDGSVNICWDIINYHLYTNSSNLNRAIAPELKSNNTNADSIAKAFIQSSAVYLNNMPVWVTETGFDINQKSPNKAIPIGNKSVLQTQADWILRTALLYSRNGIMKQFFYQLEDDTPDSEQLYATSGLYGDKLNPRPAADFVKQTNKLFGAYYFNKTLNADPLVDEYVLNDTSKMYVVYIPDEKGRTGLYTLDLDNADSAYLYSPVAGMENMQLNKLKTNNGKVIVTATETPLFVKGVGYISQVPSTSTAIRVFPNPVKNTLTIQGLNNGINQQITIFNTSGKTITQGTTISNTYQVNTGSFAAGIYYVEIRNNDQKLTIPFIKSN
;
A
#
# COMPACT_ATOMS: atom_id res chain seq x y z
N MET A 1 -73.50 28.24 9.60
CA MET A 1 -73.64 27.24 8.53
C MET A 1 -72.29 27.17 7.82
N MET A 2 -71.39 26.29 8.23
CA MET A 2 -71.23 24.89 7.81
C MET A 2 -70.66 24.71 6.38
N TYR A 3 -69.45 24.12 6.36
CA TYR A 3 -68.83 23.22 5.38
C TYR A 3 -67.87 23.71 4.27
N HIS A 4 -66.59 23.32 4.49
CA HIS A 4 -65.54 22.77 3.62
C HIS A 4 -65.33 23.23 2.16
N ILE A 5 -64.06 23.58 1.86
CA ILE A 5 -63.09 23.05 0.87
C ILE A 5 -61.83 23.94 1.08
N GLY A 6 -60.56 23.54 1.11
CA GLY A 6 -59.82 22.36 0.68
C GLY A 6 -58.39 22.86 0.42
N ASN A 7 -57.41 22.24 1.10
CA ASN A 7 -56.04 22.72 1.28
C ASN A 7 -55.11 22.13 0.20
N TRP A 8 -54.74 22.86 -0.86
CA TRP A 8 -53.74 22.42 -1.85
C TRP A 8 -52.94 23.60 -2.42
N ASN A 9 -51.62 23.41 -2.59
CA ASN A 9 -50.65 24.21 -3.38
C ASN A 9 -49.50 24.98 -2.69
N THR A 10 -48.92 24.44 -1.61
CA THR A 10 -47.54 24.82 -1.20
C THR A 10 -46.46 23.78 -1.51
N LYS A 11 -46.82 22.55 -1.90
CA LYS A 11 -45.86 21.50 -2.30
C LYS A 11 -45.48 21.47 -3.79
N ILE A 12 -46.29 22.05 -4.67
CA ILE A 12 -46.01 22.09 -6.12
C ILE A 12 -45.03 23.21 -6.47
N ILE A 13 -45.03 24.32 -5.71
CA ILE A 13 -44.15 25.46 -5.97
C ILE A 13 -42.70 25.17 -5.52
N LEU A 14 -42.47 24.40 -4.45
CA LEU A 14 -41.10 24.06 -4.04
C LEU A 14 -40.41 23.06 -4.99
N ASN A 15 -41.15 22.15 -5.64
CA ASN A 15 -40.57 21.22 -6.59
C ASN A 15 -40.23 21.88 -7.94
N ILE A 16 -40.98 22.89 -8.36
CA ILE A 16 -40.69 23.61 -9.61
C ILE A 16 -39.41 24.48 -9.46
N TRP A 17 -39.16 25.05 -8.28
CA TRP A 17 -37.92 25.80 -8.03
C TRP A 17 -36.69 24.89 -7.88
N ALA A 18 -36.84 23.68 -7.32
CA ALA A 18 -35.73 22.70 -7.24
C ALA A 18 -35.35 22.12 -8.62
N THR A 19 -36.33 21.90 -9.50
CA THR A 19 -36.07 21.42 -10.88
C THR A 19 -35.47 22.52 -11.77
N VAL A 20 -35.85 23.79 -11.57
CA VAL A 20 -35.24 24.93 -12.29
C VAL A 20 -33.82 25.22 -11.79
N PHE A 21 -33.53 25.01 -10.50
CA PHE A 21 -32.15 25.15 -9.98
C PHE A 21 -31.23 24.04 -10.50
N LEU A 22 -31.69 22.78 -10.58
CA LEU A 22 -30.91 21.64 -11.12
C LEU A 22 -30.67 21.70 -12.63
N LEU A 23 -31.59 22.30 -13.41
CA LEU A 23 -31.38 22.55 -14.84
C LEU A 23 -30.46 23.77 -15.11
N SER A 24 -30.28 24.65 -14.13
CA SER A 24 -29.47 25.87 -14.29
C SER A 24 -27.98 25.67 -14.01
N VAL A 25 -27.59 24.65 -13.24
CA VAL A 25 -26.16 24.39 -12.94
C VAL A 25 -25.36 24.00 -14.19
N GLY A 26 -25.99 23.31 -15.16
CA GLY A 26 -25.34 22.92 -16.42
C GLY A 26 -25.19 24.06 -17.46
N ILE A 27 -25.84 25.21 -17.26
CA ILE A 27 -25.79 26.35 -18.18
C ILE A 27 -24.74 27.39 -17.73
N PHE A 28 -24.41 27.45 -16.43
CA PHE A 28 -23.44 28.42 -15.92
C PHE A 28 -21.96 28.03 -16.13
N GLU A 29 -21.63 26.76 -16.38
CA GLU A 29 -20.23 26.33 -16.53
C GLU A 29 -19.56 26.77 -17.86
N SER A 30 -20.34 27.13 -18.89
CA SER A 30 -19.78 27.55 -20.19
C SER A 30 -19.75 29.06 -20.45
N ILE A 31 -20.19 29.88 -19.49
CA ILE A 31 -20.20 31.34 -19.67
C ILE A 31 -18.78 31.87 -19.42
N GLY A 32 -18.02 32.05 -20.50
CA GLY A 32 -16.68 32.66 -20.48
C GLY A 32 -15.50 31.74 -20.77
N GLN A 33 -15.73 30.44 -21.01
CA GLN A 33 -14.67 29.54 -21.49
C GLN A 33 -14.56 29.54 -23.01
N ASN A 34 -13.34 29.61 -23.53
CA ASN A 34 -13.07 29.51 -24.95
C ASN A 34 -13.09 28.04 -25.39
N ARG A 35 -13.71 27.78 -26.55
CA ARG A 35 -13.63 26.48 -27.20
C ARG A 35 -12.17 26.15 -27.56
N GLN A 36 -11.71 24.95 -27.22
CA GLN A 36 -10.31 24.51 -27.41
C GLN A 36 -10.19 23.00 -27.66
N LYS A 37 -8.99 22.53 -28.05
CA LYS A 37 -8.62 21.10 -27.95
C LYS A 37 -8.55 20.75 -26.46
N ILE A 38 -9.26 19.71 -26.06
CA ILE A 38 -9.30 19.25 -24.66
C ILE A 38 -7.99 18.51 -24.37
N PRO A 39 -7.24 18.89 -23.33
CA PRO A 39 -5.98 18.22 -22.97
C PRO A 39 -6.28 16.89 -22.27
N ILE A 40 -6.27 15.81 -23.03
CA ILE A 40 -6.41 14.45 -22.51
C ILE A 40 -5.03 13.94 -22.09
N ASP A 41 -4.87 13.53 -20.82
CA ASP A 41 -3.63 12.92 -20.34
C ASP A 41 -3.67 11.41 -20.55
N GLY A 42 -2.97 10.94 -21.57
CA GLY A 42 -2.87 9.53 -21.92
C GLY A 42 -2.56 8.58 -20.75
N ASN A 43 -1.83 9.03 -19.71
CA ASN A 43 -1.44 8.19 -18.56
C ASN A 43 -2.59 7.91 -17.58
N ARG A 44 -3.72 8.60 -17.73
CA ARG A 44 -4.91 8.36 -16.90
C ARG A 44 -5.79 7.23 -17.41
N TRP A 45 -5.62 6.85 -18.68
CA TRP A 45 -6.30 5.68 -19.21
C TRP A 45 -5.82 4.43 -18.49
N TYR A 46 -6.77 3.58 -18.15
CA TYR A 46 -6.51 2.25 -17.62
C TYR A 46 -7.42 1.23 -18.32
N GLN A 47 -6.93 0.00 -18.46
CA GLN A 47 -7.61 -1.04 -19.25
C GLN A 47 -8.05 -2.20 -18.33
N LEU A 48 -9.27 -2.72 -18.51
CA LEU A 48 -9.80 -3.84 -17.71
C LEU A 48 -9.43 -5.21 -18.30
N THR A 49 -8.12 -5.46 -18.44
CA THR A 49 -7.55 -6.71 -18.97
C THR A 49 -6.09 -6.87 -18.52
N ASN A 50 -5.39 -7.92 -18.93
CA ASN A 50 -3.99 -8.22 -18.52
C ASN A 50 -2.94 -7.47 -19.35
N VAL A 51 -2.94 -6.14 -19.29
CA VAL A 51 -2.00 -5.30 -20.05
C VAL A 51 -1.00 -4.56 -19.16
N GLU A 52 0.23 -4.48 -19.64
CA GLU A 52 1.32 -3.70 -19.05
C GLU A 52 1.44 -2.31 -19.67
N LYS A 53 0.99 -2.16 -20.92
CA LYS A 53 1.04 -0.91 -21.68
C LYS A 53 -0.26 -0.13 -21.51
N GLY A 54 -0.13 1.18 -21.31
CA GLY A 54 -1.27 2.09 -21.28
C GLY A 54 -1.68 2.54 -22.68
N LEU A 55 -2.62 3.49 -22.74
CA LEU A 55 -3.13 4.07 -24.00
C LEU A 55 -2.57 5.47 -24.27
N GLN A 56 -1.35 5.76 -23.80
CA GLN A 56 -0.73 7.08 -23.95
C GLN A 56 -0.60 7.51 -25.41
N GLN A 57 -0.30 6.55 -26.29
CA GLN A 57 -0.05 6.78 -27.72
C GLN A 57 -1.27 7.33 -28.46
N LEU A 58 -2.49 7.16 -27.93
CA LEU A 58 -3.69 7.75 -28.53
C LEU A 58 -3.73 9.29 -28.43
N PHE A 59 -2.84 9.89 -27.64
CA PHE A 59 -2.88 11.31 -27.26
C PHE A 59 -1.49 11.96 -27.23
N ASP A 60 -0.47 11.36 -27.85
CA ASP A 60 0.92 11.85 -27.81
C ASP A 60 1.28 12.75 -29.00
N GLY A 61 0.39 12.86 -29.99
CA GLY A 61 0.57 13.66 -31.20
C GLY A 61 1.30 12.94 -32.33
N ASP A 62 1.68 11.67 -32.15
CA ASP A 62 2.31 10.86 -33.19
C ASP A 62 1.24 10.21 -34.10
N LEU A 63 1.04 10.83 -35.26
CA LEU A 63 0.06 10.36 -36.23
C LEU A 63 0.49 9.09 -36.97
N PHE A 64 1.80 8.80 -37.01
CA PHE A 64 2.37 7.83 -37.95
C PHE A 64 2.88 6.56 -37.28
N THR A 65 2.57 6.38 -35.98
CA THR A 65 2.88 5.19 -35.22
C THR A 65 1.58 4.51 -34.78
N ALA A 66 1.46 3.22 -35.04
CA ALA A 66 0.33 2.43 -34.55
C ALA A 66 0.40 2.28 -33.02
N VAL A 67 -0.75 2.32 -32.35
CA VAL A 67 -0.83 2.09 -30.90
C VAL A 67 -0.48 0.65 -30.57
N ASP A 68 0.51 0.48 -29.70
CA ASP A 68 0.93 -0.81 -29.16
C ASP A 68 0.09 -1.15 -27.93
N ALA A 69 -1.13 -1.61 -28.16
CA ALA A 69 -2.08 -1.95 -27.11
C ALA A 69 -1.84 -3.35 -26.49
N GLN A 70 -0.72 -4.01 -26.80
CA GLN A 70 -0.35 -5.38 -26.41
C GLN A 70 -1.27 -6.49 -26.99
N PHE A 71 -0.67 -7.59 -27.44
CA PHE A 71 -1.39 -8.79 -27.92
C PHE A 71 -1.72 -9.76 -26.77
N ASP A 72 -2.50 -10.83 -27.05
CA ASP A 72 -2.82 -11.92 -26.11
C ASP A 72 -3.55 -11.51 -24.82
N LYS A 73 -4.50 -10.58 -24.97
CA LYS A 73 -5.43 -10.18 -23.90
C LYS A 73 -6.38 -11.34 -23.55
N ILE A 74 -6.49 -11.66 -22.26
CA ILE A 74 -7.41 -12.66 -21.72
C ILE A 74 -8.88 -12.27 -21.94
N ILE A 75 -9.15 -10.98 -22.04
CA ILE A 75 -10.41 -10.41 -22.51
C ILE A 75 -10.07 -9.57 -23.74
N PRO A 76 -10.24 -10.12 -24.96
CA PRO A 76 -9.92 -9.41 -26.19
C PRO A 76 -10.76 -8.14 -26.35
N LEU A 77 -12.08 -8.25 -26.32
CA LEU A 77 -13.00 -7.11 -26.33
C LEU A 77 -13.16 -6.60 -24.90
N HIS A 78 -12.46 -5.52 -24.57
CA HIS A 78 -12.38 -5.01 -23.21
C HIS A 78 -12.70 -3.52 -23.16
N GLU A 79 -12.99 -3.08 -21.94
CA GLU A 79 -13.27 -1.68 -21.63
C GLU A 79 -11.99 -1.01 -21.13
N SER A 80 -11.74 0.20 -21.60
CA SER A 80 -10.71 1.11 -21.10
C SER A 80 -11.37 2.40 -20.65
N TYR A 81 -10.89 2.98 -19.57
CA TYR A 81 -11.56 4.10 -18.89
C TYR A 81 -10.62 5.26 -18.65
N TYR A 82 -11.18 6.46 -18.75
CA TYR A 82 -10.54 7.72 -18.38
C TYR A 82 -11.41 8.42 -17.33
N PRO A 83 -11.03 8.40 -16.05
CA PRO A 83 -11.76 9.12 -15.02
C PRO A 83 -11.48 10.62 -15.09
N LEU A 84 -12.54 11.42 -15.01
CA LEU A 84 -12.37 12.83 -14.66
C LEU A 84 -12.00 12.94 -13.18
N LEU A 85 -11.02 13.80 -12.90
CA LEU A 85 -10.52 14.06 -11.55
C LEU A 85 -11.40 15.09 -10.83
N LYS A 86 -11.22 15.20 -9.51
CA LYS A 86 -11.99 16.15 -8.70
C LYS A 86 -11.84 17.58 -9.22
N GLY A 87 -12.97 18.23 -9.51
CA GLY A 87 -13.02 19.60 -10.03
C GLY A 87 -12.73 19.73 -11.52
N GLU A 88 -12.41 18.62 -12.21
CA GLU A 88 -12.30 18.60 -13.66
C GLU A 88 -13.69 18.52 -14.29
N SER A 89 -13.91 19.26 -15.37
CA SER A 89 -15.11 19.13 -16.19
C SER A 89 -14.77 19.30 -17.66
N MET A 90 -15.51 18.61 -18.53
CA MET A 90 -15.39 18.80 -19.97
C MET A 90 -16.73 18.67 -20.68
N VAL A 91 -16.91 19.45 -21.74
CA VAL A 91 -17.99 19.32 -22.72
C VAL A 91 -17.33 19.05 -24.07
N ILE A 92 -17.65 17.93 -24.70
CA ILE A 92 -17.10 17.56 -26.00
C ILE A 92 -18.14 17.88 -27.07
N ASP A 93 -17.79 18.71 -28.05
CA ASP A 93 -18.65 19.05 -29.19
C ASP A 93 -18.15 18.50 -30.53
N SER A 94 -16.88 18.11 -30.60
CA SER A 94 -16.27 17.54 -31.81
C SER A 94 -15.19 16.54 -31.44
N ILE A 95 -15.07 15.49 -32.25
CA ILE A 95 -14.05 14.44 -32.11
C ILE A 95 -13.46 14.16 -33.49
N ARG A 96 -12.17 13.85 -33.54
CA ARG A 96 -11.55 13.25 -34.72
C ARG A 96 -10.53 12.18 -34.35
N PHE A 97 -10.35 11.23 -35.25
CA PHE A 97 -9.41 10.12 -35.15
C PHE A 97 -8.44 10.17 -36.33
N TYR A 98 -7.16 9.88 -36.11
CA TYR A 98 -6.22 9.71 -37.23
C TYR A 98 -6.19 8.25 -37.66
N ASP A 99 -6.68 8.00 -38.87
CA ASP A 99 -6.70 6.66 -39.47
C ASP A 99 -5.38 6.38 -40.18
N TRP A 100 -4.35 5.98 -39.45
CA TRP A 100 -3.06 5.63 -40.06
C TRP A 100 -3.05 4.26 -40.73
N ASN A 101 -3.60 3.25 -40.05
CA ASN A 101 -3.48 1.86 -40.49
C ASN A 101 -4.45 1.49 -41.62
N GLY A 102 -5.56 2.23 -41.81
CA GLY A 102 -6.48 2.03 -42.94
C GLY A 102 -7.19 0.68 -42.98
N ILE A 103 -7.18 -0.06 -41.87
CA ILE A 103 -7.84 -1.36 -41.71
C ILE A 103 -8.27 -1.49 -40.24
N SER A 104 -9.58 -1.57 -39.99
CA SER A 104 -10.13 -2.16 -38.76
C SER A 104 -11.00 -3.35 -39.13
N THR A 105 -10.75 -4.47 -38.50
CA THR A 105 -11.62 -5.66 -38.55
C THR A 105 -12.69 -5.61 -37.46
N LYS A 106 -12.47 -4.82 -36.41
CA LYS A 106 -13.37 -4.64 -35.27
C LYS A 106 -13.36 -3.19 -34.79
N PRO A 107 -14.31 -2.35 -35.24
CA PRO A 107 -14.30 -0.92 -34.92
C PRO A 107 -14.37 -0.68 -33.42
N PHE A 108 -13.57 0.25 -32.90
CA PHE A 108 -13.68 0.67 -31.51
C PHE A 108 -14.78 1.72 -31.34
N THR A 109 -15.42 1.73 -30.18
CA THR A 109 -16.44 2.74 -29.84
C THR A 109 -16.01 3.55 -28.61
N LEU A 110 -16.14 4.87 -28.69
CA LEU A 110 -15.95 5.81 -27.60
C LEU A 110 -17.30 6.17 -26.99
N TYR A 111 -17.39 6.05 -25.67
CA TYR A 111 -18.54 6.38 -24.85
C TYR A 111 -18.18 7.50 -23.86
N ILE A 112 -19.22 8.20 -23.41
CA ILE A 112 -19.19 8.87 -22.10
C ILE A 112 -19.97 8.04 -21.09
N ILE A 113 -19.59 8.18 -19.82
CA ILE A 113 -20.40 7.78 -18.68
C ILE A 113 -20.78 9.03 -17.92
N ASP A 114 -22.08 9.24 -17.69
CA ASP A 114 -22.58 10.38 -16.92
C ASP A 114 -22.59 10.13 -15.41
N SER A 115 -22.94 11.13 -14.62
CA SER A 115 -23.04 11.03 -13.15
C SER A 115 -24.07 10.01 -12.65
N ASN A 116 -24.98 9.55 -13.51
CA ASN A 116 -25.97 8.51 -13.21
C ASN A 116 -25.53 7.13 -13.73
N TRP A 117 -24.26 6.99 -14.16
CA TRP A 117 -23.70 5.78 -14.76
C TRP A 117 -24.33 5.37 -16.10
N ASN A 118 -25.04 6.29 -16.78
CA ASN A 118 -25.53 6.01 -18.13
C ASN A 118 -24.37 6.05 -19.12
N ARG A 119 -24.22 4.97 -19.87
CA ARG A 119 -23.25 4.86 -20.97
C ARG A 119 -23.88 5.40 -22.25
N LYS A 120 -23.24 6.38 -22.89
CA LYS A 120 -23.69 6.94 -24.17
C LYS A 120 -22.56 6.90 -25.19
N ALA A 121 -22.76 6.17 -26.30
CA ALA A 121 -21.82 6.18 -27.41
C ALA A 121 -21.79 7.58 -28.04
N ILE A 122 -20.59 8.11 -28.27
CA ILE A 122 -20.38 9.41 -28.87
C ILE A 122 -19.54 9.36 -30.14
N ALA A 123 -18.76 8.31 -30.36
CA ALA A 123 -17.98 8.14 -31.57
C ALA A 123 -17.62 6.67 -31.84
N SER A 124 -17.34 6.34 -33.10
CA SER A 124 -16.84 5.04 -33.55
C SER A 124 -15.77 5.23 -34.62
N PHE A 125 -14.82 4.30 -34.70
CA PHE A 125 -13.74 4.30 -35.67
C PHE A 125 -13.66 2.94 -36.35
N ASP A 126 -13.66 2.93 -37.69
CA ASP A 126 -13.67 1.72 -38.52
C ASP A 126 -12.45 1.57 -39.44
N GLY A 127 -11.48 2.48 -39.35
CA GLY A 127 -10.25 2.43 -40.15
C GLY A 127 -10.47 2.43 -41.67
N SER A 128 -11.56 2.99 -42.19
CA SER A 128 -11.92 2.86 -43.61
C SER A 128 -11.30 3.88 -44.58
N LYS A 129 -10.48 4.83 -44.11
CA LYS A 129 -10.13 6.05 -44.86
C LYS A 129 -8.63 6.26 -45.12
N TYR A 130 -7.74 5.59 -44.39
CA TYR A 130 -6.27 5.55 -44.53
C TYR A 130 -5.54 6.91 -44.70
N ASP A 131 -4.52 7.14 -43.88
CA ASP A 131 -3.65 8.32 -43.85
C ASP A 131 -4.41 9.66 -43.80
N ARG A 132 -5.43 9.73 -42.94
CA ARG A 132 -6.20 10.97 -42.76
C ARG A 132 -6.99 11.03 -41.46
N TRP A 133 -7.36 12.26 -41.09
CA TRP A 133 -8.35 12.51 -40.06
C TRP A 133 -9.76 12.10 -40.50
N VAL A 134 -10.48 11.44 -39.60
CA VAL A 134 -11.91 11.10 -39.72
C VAL A 134 -12.68 11.56 -38.48
N GLY A 135 -13.93 11.96 -38.67
CA GLY A 135 -14.86 12.37 -37.61
C GLY A 135 -15.63 11.20 -37.01
N PRO A 136 -16.40 11.43 -35.93
CA PRO A 136 -16.80 10.38 -34.98
C PRO A 136 -17.79 9.36 -35.53
N TYR A 137 -18.23 9.54 -36.77
CA TYR A 137 -19.23 8.75 -37.45
C TYR A 137 -18.62 8.15 -38.72
N PRO A 138 -18.38 6.84 -38.78
CA PRO A 138 -17.80 6.18 -39.96
C PRO A 138 -18.53 6.46 -41.28
N GLU A 139 -19.84 6.66 -41.22
CA GLU A 139 -20.69 6.97 -42.38
C GLU A 139 -20.62 8.45 -42.80
N ARG A 140 -20.07 9.33 -41.96
CA ARG A 140 -19.84 10.77 -42.21
C ARG A 140 -18.42 11.19 -41.78
N PRO A 141 -17.36 10.59 -42.36
CA PRO A 141 -15.99 10.73 -41.87
C PRO A 141 -15.42 12.15 -42.01
N ASP A 142 -15.99 13.01 -42.86
CA ASP A 142 -15.53 14.39 -43.03
C ASP A 142 -16.14 15.38 -42.00
N ILE A 143 -17.11 14.92 -41.19
CA ILE A 143 -17.78 15.75 -40.18
C ILE A 143 -17.23 15.40 -38.81
N ILE A 144 -16.44 16.29 -38.20
CA ILE A 144 -15.88 16.07 -36.85
C ILE A 144 -16.84 16.45 -35.71
N LYS A 145 -17.92 17.18 -36.02
CA LYS A 145 -18.86 17.69 -35.02
C LYS A 145 -19.81 16.58 -34.57
N LEU A 146 -20.05 16.49 -33.26
CA LEU A 146 -21.07 15.61 -32.71
C LEU A 146 -22.47 16.15 -33.01
N ASP A 147 -23.41 15.26 -33.33
CA ASP A 147 -24.82 15.64 -33.50
C ASP A 147 -25.40 16.22 -32.21
N ILE A 148 -24.96 15.69 -31.07
CA ILE A 148 -25.29 16.17 -29.73
C ILE A 148 -24.00 16.25 -28.92
N ALA A 149 -23.66 17.46 -28.44
CA ALA A 149 -22.51 17.65 -27.57
C ALA A 149 -22.63 16.77 -26.31
N ALA A 150 -21.53 16.11 -25.96
CA ALA A 150 -21.42 15.28 -24.77
C ALA A 150 -21.19 16.17 -23.54
N ARG A 151 -22.02 16.01 -22.51
CA ARG A 151 -22.05 16.83 -21.29
C ARG A 151 -22.18 15.92 -20.06
N ASN A 152 -21.98 16.48 -18.87
CA ASN A 152 -22.07 15.76 -17.59
C ASN A 152 -21.17 14.52 -17.55
N ILE A 153 -20.00 14.62 -18.17
CA ILE A 153 -19.06 13.51 -18.35
C ILE A 153 -18.40 13.24 -16.99
N MET A 154 -18.45 11.99 -16.56
CA MET A 154 -17.70 11.47 -15.41
C MET A 154 -16.54 10.60 -15.88
N TYR A 155 -16.74 9.84 -16.95
CA TYR A 155 -15.70 9.06 -17.63
C TYR A 155 -15.80 9.19 -19.14
N LEU A 156 -14.65 9.09 -19.80
CA LEU A 156 -14.60 8.55 -21.17
C LEU A 156 -14.35 7.04 -21.08
N MET A 157 -14.98 6.27 -21.95
CA MET A 157 -14.81 4.82 -21.98
C MET A 157 -14.63 4.35 -23.43
N ILE A 158 -13.57 3.60 -23.68
CA ILE A 158 -13.30 2.95 -24.96
C ILE A 158 -13.67 1.48 -24.84
N VAL A 159 -14.40 0.95 -25.82
CA VAL A 159 -14.57 -0.50 -26.00
C VAL A 159 -13.87 -0.88 -27.30
N ALA A 160 -12.84 -1.71 -27.20
CA ALA A 160 -11.97 -2.07 -28.31
C ALA A 160 -11.42 -3.49 -28.14
N GLU A 161 -10.98 -4.08 -29.25
CA GLU A 161 -10.01 -5.18 -29.20
C GLU A 161 -8.59 -4.61 -29.30
N ASN A 162 -8.04 -4.52 -30.51
CA ASN A 162 -6.72 -3.93 -30.75
C ASN A 162 -6.69 -2.94 -31.93
N ASP A 163 -7.83 -2.67 -32.56
CA ASP A 163 -7.91 -1.77 -33.71
C ASP A 163 -8.16 -0.34 -33.22
N PHE A 164 -7.06 0.40 -33.06
CA PHE A 164 -7.08 1.79 -32.63
C PHE A 164 -6.67 2.74 -33.77
N PRO A 165 -7.19 3.98 -33.79
CA PRO A 165 -6.55 5.06 -34.52
C PRO A 165 -5.17 5.33 -33.92
N SER A 166 -4.28 5.95 -34.66
CA SER A 166 -2.99 6.36 -34.08
C SER A 166 -3.14 7.53 -33.11
N GLU A 167 -4.11 8.44 -33.36
CA GLU A 167 -4.34 9.62 -32.50
C GLU A 167 -5.84 9.94 -32.36
N ILE A 168 -6.24 10.44 -31.20
CA ILE A 168 -7.60 10.91 -30.89
C ILE A 168 -7.55 12.37 -30.43
N GLU A 169 -8.41 13.20 -31.00
CA GLU A 169 -8.59 14.57 -30.51
C GLU A 169 -10.05 14.87 -30.18
N CYS A 170 -10.26 15.42 -28.98
CA CYS A 170 -11.54 15.93 -28.51
C CYS A 170 -11.49 17.46 -28.45
N TYR A 171 -12.56 18.13 -28.88
CA TYR A 171 -12.70 19.59 -28.82
C TYR A 171 -13.97 19.99 -28.11
N GLY A 172 -13.90 21.13 -27.43
CA GLY A 172 -15.03 21.74 -26.73
C GLY A 172 -14.57 22.64 -25.59
N TYR A 173 -15.18 22.49 -24.42
CA TYR A 173 -14.93 23.32 -23.23
C TYR A 173 -14.32 22.47 -22.13
N TYR A 174 -13.36 23.01 -21.38
CA TYR A 174 -12.57 22.25 -20.42
C TYR A 174 -12.20 23.09 -19.20
N THR A 175 -12.49 22.52 -18.03
CA THR A 175 -12.02 23.00 -16.75
C THR A 175 -10.98 22.01 -16.20
N PRO A 176 -9.76 22.45 -15.89
CA PRO A 176 -8.73 21.57 -15.34
C PRO A 176 -9.09 21.06 -13.94
N PRO A 177 -8.53 19.92 -13.51
CA PRO A 177 -8.75 19.40 -12.16
C PRO A 177 -8.26 20.34 -11.08
N SER A 178 -8.83 20.17 -9.88
CA SER A 178 -8.25 20.71 -8.65
C SER A 178 -6.90 20.05 -8.35
N ALA A 179 -6.08 20.71 -7.53
CA ALA A 179 -4.82 20.13 -7.06
C ALA A 179 -5.03 18.75 -6.43
N THR A 180 -4.16 17.81 -6.78
CA THR A 180 -4.21 16.44 -6.26
C THR A 180 -3.76 16.39 -4.80
N THR A 181 -4.25 15.39 -4.08
CA THR A 181 -3.79 15.12 -2.71
C THR A 181 -2.29 14.81 -2.72
N PRO A 182 -1.48 15.49 -1.91
CA PRO A 182 -0.06 15.19 -1.83
C PRO A 182 0.17 13.81 -1.20
N VAL A 183 1.27 13.17 -1.62
CA VAL A 183 1.73 11.92 -1.00
C VAL A 183 2.09 12.17 0.46
N LEU A 184 1.46 11.42 1.36
CA LEU A 184 1.75 11.45 2.78
C LEU A 184 3.05 10.70 3.07
N LYS A 185 4.07 11.43 3.57
CA LYS A 185 5.29 10.82 4.11
C LYS A 185 5.00 10.19 5.47
N ARG A 186 5.23 8.88 5.58
CA ARG A 186 5.02 8.11 6.81
C ARG A 186 6.36 7.71 7.44
N LYS A 187 6.41 7.67 8.77
CA LYS A 187 7.53 7.11 9.53
C LYS A 187 7.34 5.59 9.63
N ILE A 188 7.83 4.86 8.63
CA ILE A 188 7.67 3.40 8.54
C ILE A 188 8.98 2.74 8.99
N PRO A 189 8.98 2.00 10.13
CA PRO A 189 10.15 1.25 10.56
C PRO A 189 10.59 0.25 9.51
N LEU A 190 11.89 0.13 9.29
CA LEU A 190 12.49 -0.81 8.35
C LEU A 190 12.08 -2.26 8.65
N SER A 191 11.86 -2.59 9.93
CA SER A 191 11.38 -3.90 10.36
C SER A 191 10.10 -4.31 9.66
N ASN A 192 9.21 -3.37 9.30
CA ASN A 192 7.96 -3.70 8.59
C ASN A 192 8.18 -4.33 7.21
N LEU A 193 9.39 -4.20 6.65
CA LEU A 193 9.74 -4.72 5.32
C LEU A 193 10.46 -6.07 5.38
N PHE A 194 10.56 -6.65 6.58
CA PHE A 194 11.16 -7.96 6.85
C PHE A 194 10.09 -8.99 7.21
N GLY A 195 9.03 -9.07 6.41
CA GLY A 195 8.06 -10.17 6.47
C GLY A 195 8.47 -11.34 5.59
N VAL A 196 7.86 -12.51 5.81
CA VAL A 196 8.08 -13.71 5.00
C VAL A 196 6.76 -14.42 4.71
N ASN A 197 6.63 -15.00 3.53
CA ASN A 197 5.55 -15.93 3.19
C ASN A 197 5.85 -17.32 3.74
N GLY A 198 4.81 -18.02 4.16
CA GLY A 198 4.92 -19.42 4.54
C GLY A 198 3.58 -20.04 4.90
N TYR A 199 3.68 -21.21 5.51
CA TYR A 199 2.58 -22.11 5.77
C TYR A 199 2.60 -22.60 7.21
N GLU A 200 1.54 -23.25 7.63
CA GLU A 200 1.41 -23.76 8.99
C GLU A 200 2.46 -24.82 9.38
N TRP A 201 2.99 -25.58 8.43
CA TRP A 201 4.09 -26.51 8.66
C TRP A 201 5.43 -25.83 8.97
N ASN A 202 5.51 -24.51 8.84
CA ASN A 202 6.65 -23.72 9.33
C ASN A 202 6.56 -23.42 10.84
N PHE A 203 5.57 -23.99 11.55
CA PHE A 203 5.44 -23.90 13.00
C PHE A 203 5.33 -25.26 13.68
N SER A 204 4.64 -26.23 13.07
CA SER A 204 4.45 -27.56 13.67
C SER A 204 4.64 -28.68 12.65
N ASP A 205 4.75 -29.91 13.15
CA ASP A 205 4.84 -31.12 12.33
C ASP A 205 3.61 -31.99 12.58
N PRO A 206 2.72 -32.18 11.60
CA PRO A 206 1.50 -32.94 11.82
C PRO A 206 1.77 -34.44 11.93
N LEU A 207 2.95 -34.92 11.52
CA LEU A 207 3.37 -36.31 11.64
C LEU A 207 3.97 -36.63 13.00
N THR A 208 4.47 -35.62 13.73
CA THR A 208 5.04 -35.82 15.07
C THR A 208 4.02 -35.44 16.14
N ASP A 209 3.61 -34.16 16.16
CA ASP A 209 2.56 -33.65 17.03
C ASP A 209 2.07 -32.29 16.47
N PRO A 210 0.90 -32.22 15.83
CA PRO A 210 0.40 -30.98 15.27
C PRO A 210 0.02 -29.92 16.33
N PHE A 211 -0.10 -30.32 17.60
CA PHE A 211 -0.51 -29.45 18.70
C PHE A 211 0.67 -28.74 19.37
N ILE A 212 1.90 -29.14 19.06
CA ILE A 212 3.11 -28.54 19.61
C ILE A 212 3.77 -27.62 18.56
N ILE A 213 4.11 -26.41 18.99
CA ILE A 213 4.98 -25.52 18.21
C ILE A 213 6.41 -26.02 18.29
N ASP A 214 6.98 -26.35 17.14
CA ASP A 214 8.35 -26.79 17.01
C ASP A 214 9.31 -25.61 17.20
N SER A 215 10.17 -25.70 18.21
CA SER A 215 11.11 -24.63 18.57
C SER A 215 12.12 -24.30 17.46
N LYS A 216 12.54 -25.29 16.65
CA LYS A 216 13.49 -25.08 15.55
C LYS A 216 12.80 -24.31 14.42
N ARG A 217 11.59 -24.70 14.05
CA ARG A 217 10.78 -24.00 13.04
C ARG A 217 10.45 -22.58 13.48
N LEU A 218 9.98 -22.39 14.71
CA LEU A 218 9.71 -21.07 15.28
C LEU A 218 10.95 -20.16 15.27
N ASN A 219 12.14 -20.69 15.60
CA ASN A 219 13.37 -19.91 15.57
C ASN A 219 13.73 -19.39 14.16
N ALA A 220 13.31 -20.06 13.08
CA ALA A 220 13.47 -19.56 11.72
C ALA A 220 12.51 -18.41 11.43
N VAL A 221 11.22 -18.56 11.80
CA VAL A 221 10.20 -17.51 11.64
C VAL A 221 10.56 -16.24 12.43
N LYS A 222 11.16 -16.37 13.62
CA LYS A 222 11.62 -15.24 14.46
C LYS A 222 12.70 -14.36 13.84
N SER A 223 13.30 -14.75 12.73
CA SER A 223 14.17 -13.87 11.94
C SER A 223 13.41 -12.72 11.28
N PHE A 224 12.08 -12.85 11.16
CA PHE A 224 11.18 -11.93 10.47
C PHE A 224 10.25 -11.23 11.46
N SER A 225 9.79 -10.04 11.08
CA SER A 225 8.82 -9.25 11.87
C SER A 225 7.36 -9.53 11.50
N GLY A 226 7.15 -10.22 10.38
CA GLY A 226 5.84 -10.51 9.83
C GLY A 226 5.81 -11.87 9.14
N PHE A 227 4.64 -12.50 9.19
CA PHE A 227 4.37 -13.78 8.57
C PHE A 227 3.09 -13.66 7.73
N ARG A 228 3.20 -13.85 6.42
CA ARG A 228 2.05 -13.98 5.54
C ARG A 228 1.74 -15.47 5.43
N HIS A 229 0.64 -15.86 6.05
CA HIS A 229 0.18 -17.24 6.09
C HIS A 229 -0.67 -17.52 4.86
N TYR A 230 -0.21 -18.40 3.97
CA TYR A 230 -1.06 -18.98 2.94
C TYR A 230 -2.07 -19.92 3.58
N LEU A 231 -3.30 -19.45 3.70
CA LEU A 231 -4.37 -20.16 4.38
C LEU A 231 -5.36 -20.70 3.34
N ASP A 232 -5.21 -21.97 2.98
CA ASP A 232 -6.14 -22.63 2.07
C ASP A 232 -7.53 -22.75 2.72
N TRP A 233 -8.58 -22.33 2.01
CA TRP A 233 -9.95 -22.34 2.50
C TRP A 233 -10.39 -23.74 2.93
N GLN A 234 -9.98 -24.79 2.22
CA GLN A 234 -10.24 -26.18 2.58
C GLN A 234 -9.82 -26.53 4.04
N LYS A 235 -8.83 -25.83 4.60
CA LYS A 235 -8.39 -26.00 6.00
C LYS A 235 -9.39 -25.44 7.00
N LEU A 236 -10.11 -24.38 6.64
CA LEU A 236 -11.11 -23.74 7.48
C LEU A 236 -12.52 -24.32 7.28
N GLU A 237 -12.86 -24.83 6.10
CA GLU A 237 -14.21 -25.28 5.76
C GLU A 237 -14.19 -26.53 4.87
N TYR A 238 -13.67 -27.63 5.42
CA TYR A 238 -13.62 -28.94 4.75
C TYR A 238 -15.00 -29.41 4.23
N LYS A 239 -16.08 -29.04 4.93
CA LYS A 239 -17.47 -29.28 4.52
C LYS A 239 -18.23 -27.96 4.60
N GLN A 240 -19.01 -27.64 3.57
CA GLN A 240 -19.78 -26.40 3.50
C GLN A 240 -20.60 -26.16 4.79
N GLY A 241 -20.46 -24.97 5.35
CA GLY A 241 -21.08 -24.51 6.58
C GLY A 241 -20.47 -25.08 7.86
N SER A 242 -19.39 -25.87 7.79
CA SER A 242 -18.79 -26.55 8.95
C SER A 242 -17.30 -26.18 9.09
N TYR A 243 -17.01 -25.33 10.08
CA TYR A 243 -15.72 -24.65 10.18
C TYR A 243 -14.74 -25.33 11.15
N THR A 244 -13.44 -25.35 10.82
CA THR A 244 -12.39 -25.98 11.63
C THR A 244 -11.19 -25.04 11.81
N TYR A 245 -10.52 -25.13 12.96
CA TYR A 245 -9.45 -24.22 13.36
C TYR A 245 -8.34 -24.92 14.13
N SER A 246 -8.71 -25.68 15.17
CA SER A 246 -7.79 -26.29 16.12
C SER A 246 -8.48 -27.50 16.75
N PRO A 247 -8.25 -28.71 16.20
CA PRO A 247 -7.50 -28.99 14.98
C PRO A 247 -8.29 -28.64 13.70
N THR A 248 -7.59 -28.27 12.63
CA THR A 248 -8.18 -28.26 11.28
C THR A 248 -8.53 -29.69 10.84
N ARG A 249 -9.57 -29.87 10.03
CA ARG A 249 -9.92 -31.20 9.53
C ARG A 249 -8.94 -31.71 8.48
N SER A 250 -8.48 -30.82 7.60
CA SER A 250 -7.41 -31.09 6.64
C SER A 250 -6.06 -30.71 7.26
N GLY A 251 -5.18 -31.69 7.48
CA GLY A 251 -3.81 -31.48 7.97
C GLY A 251 -3.62 -31.46 9.51
N SER A 252 -4.70 -31.46 10.30
CA SER A 252 -4.64 -31.54 11.77
C SER A 252 -4.08 -30.33 12.50
N TRP A 253 -3.99 -29.17 11.87
CA TRP A 253 -3.24 -28.02 12.37
C TRP A 253 -3.90 -27.31 13.55
N ASN A 254 -3.08 -26.78 14.46
CA ASN A 254 -3.53 -25.93 15.58
C ASN A 254 -3.28 -24.45 15.29
N TYR A 255 -4.18 -23.81 14.53
CA TYR A 255 -4.05 -22.39 14.19
C TYR A 255 -4.14 -21.45 15.40
N ASP A 256 -4.87 -21.81 16.45
CA ASP A 256 -4.90 -21.02 17.68
C ASP A 256 -3.48 -20.92 18.27
N ALA A 257 -2.79 -22.06 18.47
CA ALA A 257 -1.44 -22.07 19.02
C ALA A 257 -0.42 -21.34 18.15
N ILE A 258 -0.53 -21.46 16.82
CA ILE A 258 0.34 -20.75 15.87
C ILE A 258 0.16 -19.24 16.01
N TYR A 259 -1.08 -18.74 15.97
CA TYR A 259 -1.33 -17.31 16.03
C TYR A 259 -1.09 -16.70 17.43
N GLU A 260 -1.36 -17.45 18.50
CA GLU A 260 -0.97 -17.08 19.86
C GLU A 260 0.56 -16.92 19.97
N THR A 261 1.31 -17.85 19.37
CA THR A 261 2.77 -17.80 19.35
C THR A 261 3.28 -16.60 18.55
N CYS A 262 2.75 -16.35 17.35
CA CYS A 262 3.12 -15.19 16.55
C CYS A 262 2.88 -13.88 17.33
N LEU A 263 1.71 -13.73 17.97
CA LEU A 263 1.42 -12.55 18.78
C LEU A 263 2.41 -12.40 19.95
N LYS A 264 2.70 -13.50 20.66
CA LYS A 264 3.65 -13.51 21.78
C LYS A 264 5.07 -13.11 21.36
N GLU A 265 5.51 -13.56 20.20
CA GLU A 265 6.85 -13.28 19.66
C GLU A 265 6.92 -11.95 18.89
N GLY A 266 5.81 -11.20 18.80
CA GLY A 266 5.76 -9.91 18.11
C GLY A 266 5.77 -10.01 16.57
N ILE A 267 5.38 -11.16 16.03
CA ILE A 267 5.32 -11.43 14.59
C ILE A 267 3.93 -11.04 14.08
N THR A 268 3.86 -10.03 13.21
CA THR A 268 2.59 -9.60 12.62
C THR A 268 2.11 -10.61 11.59
N VAL A 269 0.90 -11.15 11.76
CA VAL A 269 0.32 -12.10 10.79
C VAL A 269 -0.59 -11.40 9.78
N LEU A 270 -0.40 -11.72 8.50
CA LEU A 270 -1.38 -11.52 7.43
C LEU A 270 -1.91 -12.89 7.02
N ALA A 271 -3.19 -13.17 7.26
CA ALA A 271 -3.81 -14.42 6.82
C ALA A 271 -4.35 -14.26 5.38
N CYS A 272 -3.72 -14.90 4.40
CA CYS A 272 -4.17 -14.93 3.02
C CYS A 272 -5.15 -16.09 2.82
N LEU A 273 -6.45 -15.81 2.94
CA LEU A 273 -7.49 -16.80 2.69
C LEU A 273 -7.62 -17.00 1.17
N LYS A 274 -7.17 -18.17 0.69
CA LYS A 274 -7.06 -18.49 -0.74
C LYS A 274 -7.62 -19.88 -1.04
N THR A 275 -7.70 -20.18 -2.33
CA THR A 275 -8.08 -21.47 -2.90
C THR A 275 -9.51 -21.91 -2.59
N LEU A 276 -9.98 -22.88 -3.36
CA LEU A 276 -11.31 -23.45 -3.24
C LEU A 276 -11.30 -24.66 -2.31
N PRO A 277 -12.36 -24.84 -1.50
CA PRO A 277 -12.61 -26.11 -0.86
C PRO A 277 -13.13 -27.12 -1.89
N ASP A 278 -12.90 -28.41 -1.62
CA ASP A 278 -13.18 -29.50 -2.56
C ASP A 278 -14.65 -29.50 -3.01
N TRP A 279 -15.59 -29.25 -2.08
CA TRP A 279 -17.03 -29.22 -2.36
C TRP A 279 -17.46 -28.08 -3.31
N MET A 280 -16.71 -26.97 -3.35
CA MET A 280 -16.97 -25.90 -4.32
C MET A 280 -16.31 -26.23 -5.65
N LEU A 281 -15.08 -26.75 -5.61
CA LEU A 281 -14.36 -27.21 -6.79
C LEU A 281 -15.15 -28.28 -7.56
N ASP A 282 -15.86 -29.15 -6.86
CA ASP A 282 -16.71 -30.20 -7.46
C ASP A 282 -17.89 -29.67 -8.27
N SER A 283 -18.25 -28.38 -8.15
CA SER A 283 -19.23 -27.77 -9.03
C SER A 283 -18.70 -27.49 -10.44
N TYR A 284 -17.38 -27.48 -10.63
CA TYR A 284 -16.75 -27.23 -11.93
C TYR A 284 -16.68 -28.49 -12.79
N PRO A 285 -16.81 -28.37 -14.13
CA PRO A 285 -16.47 -29.45 -15.05
C PRO A 285 -15.03 -29.92 -14.83
N ASP A 286 -14.77 -31.22 -14.95
CA ASP A 286 -13.45 -31.81 -14.64
C ASP A 286 -12.29 -31.15 -15.38
N SER A 287 -12.49 -30.78 -16.66
CA SER A 287 -11.48 -30.09 -17.47
C SER A 287 -11.17 -28.66 -17.02
N LEU A 288 -12.03 -28.09 -16.18
CA LEU A 288 -11.91 -26.73 -15.65
C LEU A 288 -11.57 -26.71 -14.15
N LYS A 289 -11.48 -27.85 -13.47
CA LYS A 289 -11.11 -27.90 -12.05
C LYS A 289 -9.69 -27.37 -11.86
N ASP A 290 -9.56 -26.37 -11.00
CA ASP A 290 -8.31 -25.82 -10.50
C ASP A 290 -8.60 -25.24 -9.12
N LEU A 291 -7.77 -25.54 -8.11
CA LEU A 291 -7.95 -25.03 -6.75
C LEU A 291 -7.91 -23.49 -6.69
N GLU A 292 -7.35 -22.82 -7.70
CA GLU A 292 -7.28 -21.36 -7.79
C GLU A 292 -8.37 -20.75 -8.69
N ASN A 293 -9.40 -21.51 -9.06
CA ASN A 293 -10.56 -20.94 -9.74
C ASN A 293 -11.21 -19.81 -8.91
N ASN A 294 -12.04 -18.99 -9.55
CA ASN A 294 -12.84 -17.95 -8.87
C ASN A 294 -13.60 -18.56 -7.67
N PRO A 295 -13.65 -17.89 -6.49
CA PRO A 295 -14.26 -18.42 -5.27
C PRO A 295 -15.80 -18.34 -5.31
N VAL A 296 -16.38 -18.97 -6.31
CA VAL A 296 -17.82 -19.07 -6.58
C VAL A 296 -18.16 -20.48 -7.04
N PHE A 297 -19.42 -20.88 -6.90
CA PHE A 297 -19.91 -22.06 -7.63
C PHE A 297 -19.83 -21.84 -9.15
N TYR A 298 -19.53 -22.89 -9.90
CA TYR A 298 -19.43 -22.82 -11.36
C TYR A 298 -20.68 -22.19 -12.01
N GLY A 299 -20.46 -21.30 -12.99
CA GLY A 299 -21.53 -20.62 -13.71
C GLY A 299 -22.13 -19.39 -13.02
N LYS A 300 -21.69 -19.04 -11.80
CA LYS A 300 -22.12 -17.81 -11.11
C LYS A 300 -21.60 -16.55 -11.81
N ASN A 301 -22.34 -15.45 -11.66
CA ASN A 301 -21.97 -14.15 -12.23
C ASN A 301 -20.87 -13.49 -11.37
N LEU A 302 -19.69 -13.30 -11.95
CA LEU A 302 -18.55 -12.70 -11.27
C LEU A 302 -18.72 -11.20 -10.95
N ASN A 303 -19.71 -10.54 -11.55
CA ASN A 303 -20.04 -9.13 -11.25
C ASN A 303 -21.02 -8.96 -10.08
N ASP A 304 -21.62 -10.05 -9.60
CA ASP A 304 -22.61 -10.03 -8.51
C ASP A 304 -21.94 -10.38 -7.17
N PRO A 305 -21.90 -9.46 -6.18
CA PRO A 305 -21.40 -9.76 -4.84
C PRO A 305 -22.08 -10.98 -4.19
N ALA A 306 -23.36 -11.25 -4.48
CA ALA A 306 -24.07 -12.39 -3.91
C ALA A 306 -23.51 -13.74 -4.37
N SER A 307 -22.76 -13.78 -5.47
CA SER A 307 -22.08 -15.00 -5.95
C SER A 307 -20.96 -15.48 -5.00
N TYR A 308 -20.46 -14.59 -4.14
CA TYR A 308 -19.30 -14.82 -3.26
C TYR A 308 -19.69 -15.03 -1.80
N ILE A 309 -20.97 -15.29 -1.52
CA ILE A 309 -21.50 -15.34 -0.15
C ILE A 309 -20.86 -16.45 0.70
N GLU A 310 -20.51 -17.60 0.11
CA GLU A 310 -19.81 -18.68 0.79
C GLU A 310 -18.43 -18.24 1.29
N GLN A 311 -17.64 -17.57 0.44
CA GLN A 311 -16.33 -17.06 0.82
C GLN A 311 -16.45 -15.99 1.92
N ALA A 312 -17.45 -15.11 1.80
CA ALA A 312 -17.70 -14.08 2.79
C ALA A 312 -18.18 -14.64 4.14
N ARG A 313 -18.81 -15.83 4.18
CA ARG A 313 -19.18 -16.53 5.42
C ARG A 313 -17.95 -17.09 6.13
N VAL A 314 -17.04 -17.80 5.43
CA VAL A 314 -15.81 -18.27 6.08
C VAL A 314 -14.95 -17.10 6.59
N ALA A 315 -14.93 -15.98 5.85
CA ALA A 315 -14.24 -14.77 6.28
C ALA A 315 -14.85 -14.18 7.57
N PHE A 316 -16.19 -14.17 7.69
CA PHE A 316 -16.89 -13.78 8.92
C PHE A 316 -16.50 -14.69 10.08
N GLN A 317 -16.51 -16.01 9.90
CA GLN A 317 -16.18 -16.97 10.96
C GLN A 317 -14.73 -16.82 11.43
N PHE A 318 -13.80 -16.68 10.49
CA PHE A 318 -12.39 -16.41 10.79
C PHE A 318 -12.21 -15.11 11.58
N ALA A 319 -12.84 -14.02 11.11
CA ALA A 319 -12.77 -12.73 11.76
C ALA A 319 -13.43 -12.73 13.15
N ALA A 320 -14.55 -13.45 13.32
CA ALA A 320 -15.23 -13.57 14.61
C ALA A 320 -14.37 -14.30 15.65
N ARG A 321 -13.64 -15.34 15.22
CA ARG A 321 -12.72 -16.08 16.10
C ARG A 321 -11.47 -15.27 16.42
N TYR A 322 -10.73 -14.85 15.40
CA TYR A 322 -9.38 -14.32 15.55
C TYR A 322 -9.29 -12.80 15.66
N GLY A 323 -10.37 -12.08 15.34
CA GLY A 323 -10.48 -10.64 15.56
C GLY A 323 -10.58 -10.28 17.05
N LYS A 324 -10.67 -8.98 17.34
CA LYS A 324 -10.72 -8.38 18.68
C LYS A 324 -12.16 -8.25 19.22
N ASN A 325 -13.18 -8.37 18.37
CA ASN A 325 -14.57 -8.22 18.80
C ASN A 325 -15.08 -9.42 19.61
N LYS A 326 -15.30 -9.23 20.91
CA LYS A 326 -15.84 -10.27 21.81
C LYS A 326 -17.37 -10.35 21.83
N MET A 327 -18.05 -9.42 21.15
CA MET A 327 -19.51 -9.28 21.18
C MET A 327 -20.20 -9.87 19.94
N VAL A 328 -19.50 -10.67 19.13
CA VAL A 328 -20.12 -11.36 18.01
C VAL A 328 -21.18 -12.33 18.54
N ASP A 329 -22.36 -12.32 17.91
CA ASP A 329 -23.44 -13.23 18.26
C ASP A 329 -23.04 -14.68 17.97
N GLN A 330 -22.85 -15.47 19.03
CA GLN A 330 -22.40 -16.85 18.92
C GLN A 330 -23.38 -17.75 18.17
N ARG A 331 -24.65 -17.36 18.03
CA ARG A 331 -25.64 -18.10 17.22
C ARG A 331 -25.33 -18.06 15.72
N LEU A 332 -24.50 -17.12 15.29
CA LEU A 332 -24.01 -17.02 13.91
C LEU A 332 -22.76 -17.87 13.68
N LEU A 333 -22.20 -18.47 14.73
CA LEU A 333 -20.94 -19.22 14.66
C LEU A 333 -21.21 -20.71 14.63
N ASN A 334 -20.47 -21.42 13.78
CA ASN A 334 -20.55 -22.87 13.68
C ASN A 334 -19.14 -23.47 13.67
N VAL A 335 -18.98 -24.69 14.18
CA VAL A 335 -17.71 -25.42 14.12
C VAL A 335 -17.98 -26.91 13.89
N TYR A 336 -17.00 -27.62 13.33
CA TYR A 336 -16.99 -29.08 13.28
C TYR A 336 -16.53 -29.64 14.63
N ASP A 337 -17.47 -30.02 15.48
CA ASP A 337 -17.27 -30.41 16.89
C ASP A 337 -17.09 -31.93 17.11
N THR A 338 -16.91 -32.70 16.03
CA THR A 338 -16.77 -34.16 16.12
C THR A 338 -15.30 -34.57 16.19
N ALA A 339 -14.97 -35.41 17.18
CA ALA A 339 -13.63 -35.97 17.36
C ALA A 339 -13.23 -36.84 16.16
N ARG A 340 -11.98 -36.73 15.71
CA ARG A 340 -11.49 -37.48 14.55
C ARG A 340 -11.13 -38.93 14.92
N TRP A 341 -10.79 -39.14 16.19
CA TRP A 341 -10.56 -40.43 16.86
C TRP A 341 -10.78 -40.27 18.38
N THR A 342 -10.80 -41.37 19.13
CA THR A 342 -10.97 -41.34 20.59
C THR A 342 -9.84 -40.57 21.27
N GLY A 343 -10.17 -39.57 22.08
CA GLY A 343 -9.19 -38.74 22.81
C GLY A 343 -8.66 -37.53 22.03
N ASP A 344 -9.21 -37.26 20.84
CA ASP A 344 -8.87 -36.10 20.02
C ASP A 344 -9.49 -34.81 20.56
N GLU A 345 -8.82 -33.68 20.30
CA GLU A 345 -9.38 -32.35 20.57
C GLU A 345 -10.49 -32.03 19.55
N ILE A 346 -11.60 -31.47 20.03
CA ILE A 346 -12.72 -31.05 19.18
C ILE A 346 -12.73 -29.53 19.02
N ASN A 347 -13.15 -29.04 17.85
CA ASN A 347 -13.30 -27.60 17.68
C ASN A 347 -14.38 -27.06 18.61
N GLN A 348 -14.10 -25.90 19.18
CA GLN A 348 -15.03 -25.14 20.01
C GLN A 348 -15.26 -23.77 19.41
N VAL A 349 -16.47 -23.24 19.59
CA VAL A 349 -16.77 -21.84 19.28
C VAL A 349 -15.91 -20.97 20.22
N LYS A 350 -15.03 -20.16 19.63
CA LYS A 350 -14.26 -19.10 20.31
C LYS A 350 -14.51 -17.79 19.59
N VAL A 351 -14.50 -16.69 20.33
CA VAL A 351 -14.84 -15.35 19.82
C VAL A 351 -13.84 -14.33 20.35
N GLY A 352 -13.40 -13.43 19.48
CA GLY A 352 -12.67 -12.23 19.90
C GLY A 352 -11.31 -12.52 20.53
N LEU A 353 -10.56 -13.50 20.00
CA LEU A 353 -9.25 -13.88 20.54
C LEU A 353 -8.19 -12.78 20.39
N GLY A 354 -8.35 -11.89 19.40
CA GLY A 354 -7.47 -10.75 19.15
C GLY A 354 -6.09 -11.11 18.61
N LEU A 355 -5.99 -12.25 17.90
CA LEU A 355 -4.73 -12.81 17.42
C LEU A 355 -4.34 -12.33 16.02
N ILE A 356 -5.33 -11.99 15.19
CA ILE A 356 -5.11 -11.56 13.80
C ILE A 356 -5.66 -10.16 13.59
N GLU A 357 -4.85 -9.30 12.98
CA GLU A 357 -5.24 -7.94 12.61
C GLU A 357 -5.53 -7.79 11.11
N PHE A 358 -4.92 -8.62 10.27
CA PHE A 358 -5.00 -8.50 8.82
C PHE A 358 -5.43 -9.81 8.17
N ILE A 359 -6.41 -9.71 7.27
CA ILE A 359 -6.85 -10.79 6.41
C ILE A 359 -6.82 -10.32 4.96
N GLU A 360 -6.29 -11.15 4.07
CA GLU A 360 -6.27 -10.93 2.64
C GLU A 360 -7.32 -11.81 1.96
N CYS A 361 -8.02 -11.23 0.99
CA CYS A 361 -9.05 -11.89 0.20
C CYS A 361 -8.45 -12.43 -1.10
N GLU A 362 -8.14 -13.73 -1.15
CA GLU A 362 -7.50 -14.41 -2.28
C GLU A 362 -6.08 -13.96 -2.62
N ASN A 363 -5.48 -14.67 -3.59
CA ASN A 363 -4.15 -14.39 -4.13
C ASN A 363 -4.23 -14.14 -5.64
N GLU A 364 -3.67 -13.03 -6.14
CA GLU A 364 -3.46 -12.76 -7.57
C GLU A 364 -4.69 -12.97 -8.45
N ARG A 365 -5.83 -12.35 -8.10
CA ARG A 365 -7.07 -12.52 -8.90
C ARG A 365 -6.99 -11.97 -10.31
N ASP A 366 -5.88 -11.35 -10.69
CA ASP A 366 -5.51 -10.96 -12.05
C ASP A 366 -4.64 -12.00 -12.79
N LYS A 367 -4.43 -13.22 -12.24
CA LYS A 367 -3.61 -14.28 -12.85
C LYS A 367 -4.12 -14.74 -14.23
N TRP A 368 -3.61 -14.10 -15.28
CA TRP A 368 -4.07 -14.37 -16.64
C TRP A 368 -3.59 -15.73 -17.17
N TRP A 369 -2.46 -16.24 -16.67
CA TRP A 369 -1.86 -17.50 -17.11
C TRP A 369 -2.70 -18.74 -16.80
N LYS A 370 -3.71 -18.64 -15.93
CA LYS A 370 -4.67 -19.71 -15.65
C LYS A 370 -6.00 -19.58 -16.39
N GLY A 371 -6.16 -18.56 -17.23
CA GLY A 371 -7.37 -18.30 -18.02
C GLY A 371 -8.56 -17.78 -17.17
N ARG A 372 -9.71 -17.55 -17.82
CA ARG A 372 -10.87 -16.88 -17.17
C ARG A 372 -11.43 -17.58 -15.94
N LYS A 373 -11.21 -18.89 -15.83
CA LYS A 373 -11.60 -19.68 -14.65
C LYS A 373 -10.94 -19.19 -13.35
N ALA A 374 -9.74 -18.59 -13.44
CA ALA A 374 -8.95 -18.08 -12.32
C ALA A 374 -8.62 -16.58 -12.42
N TYR A 375 -9.13 -15.89 -13.44
CA TYR A 375 -8.98 -14.44 -13.61
C TYR A 375 -10.27 -13.72 -13.21
N GLN A 376 -10.13 -12.51 -12.65
CA GLN A 376 -11.16 -11.50 -12.45
C GLN A 376 -10.62 -10.18 -12.95
N THR A 377 -11.43 -9.40 -13.66
CA THR A 377 -11.11 -7.98 -13.85
C THR A 377 -11.13 -7.25 -12.50
N GLY A 378 -10.54 -6.06 -12.42
CA GLY A 378 -10.64 -5.22 -11.22
C GLY A 378 -12.09 -4.97 -10.77
N ARG A 379 -13.04 -4.87 -11.70
CA ARG A 379 -14.47 -4.71 -11.39
C ARG A 379 -15.10 -5.98 -10.80
N GLU A 380 -14.84 -7.14 -11.40
CA GLU A 380 -15.31 -8.44 -10.87
C GLU A 380 -14.71 -8.74 -9.49
N TYR A 381 -13.43 -8.40 -9.29
CA TYR A 381 -12.79 -8.59 -7.99
C TYR A 381 -13.32 -7.62 -6.93
N ALA A 382 -13.72 -6.39 -7.30
CA ALA A 382 -14.42 -5.50 -6.37
C ALA A 382 -15.79 -6.04 -5.93
N ALA A 383 -16.51 -6.75 -6.80
CA ALA A 383 -17.73 -7.45 -6.40
C ALA A 383 -17.44 -8.54 -5.36
N ASN A 384 -16.39 -9.35 -5.58
CA ASN A 384 -15.91 -10.33 -4.60
C ASN A 384 -15.56 -9.67 -3.25
N LEU A 385 -14.61 -8.73 -3.27
CA LEU A 385 -14.19 -8.00 -2.07
C LEU A 385 -15.36 -7.31 -1.38
N SER A 386 -16.35 -6.81 -2.11
CA SER A 386 -17.50 -6.20 -1.48
C SER A 386 -18.32 -7.18 -0.64
N ALA A 387 -18.45 -8.44 -1.05
CA ALA A 387 -19.09 -9.47 -0.23
C ALA A 387 -18.20 -9.82 0.97
N PHE A 388 -16.92 -10.08 0.71
CA PHE A 388 -15.92 -10.44 1.71
C PHE A 388 -15.75 -9.37 2.81
N TYR A 389 -15.79 -8.09 2.44
CA TYR A 389 -15.51 -6.98 3.32
C TYR A 389 -16.59 -6.78 4.38
N ASP A 390 -17.84 -6.56 3.97
CA ASP A 390 -18.94 -6.21 4.89
C ASP A 390 -20.29 -6.79 4.45
N GLY A 391 -20.28 -7.92 3.71
CA GLY A 391 -21.50 -8.53 3.20
C GLY A 391 -22.24 -7.63 2.22
N HIS A 392 -21.48 -6.91 1.38
CA HIS A 392 -21.95 -5.88 0.45
C HIS A 392 -22.84 -4.83 1.12
N LYS A 393 -22.26 -4.06 2.06
CA LYS A 393 -23.00 -3.08 2.88
C LYS A 393 -24.14 -3.74 3.67
N ASN A 394 -23.90 -4.94 4.20
CA ASN A 394 -24.85 -5.75 4.97
C ASN A 394 -26.05 -6.30 4.18
N THR A 395 -26.10 -6.20 2.85
CA THR A 395 -27.25 -6.70 2.08
C THR A 395 -27.28 -8.22 1.94
N LEU A 396 -26.16 -8.91 2.21
CA LEU A 396 -26.07 -10.38 2.10
C LEU A 396 -26.52 -11.14 3.38
N GLY A 397 -27.00 -10.42 4.39
CA GLY A 397 -27.51 -10.99 5.64
C GLY A 397 -26.46 -11.11 6.76
N SER A 398 -26.91 -11.59 7.92
CA SER A 398 -26.07 -11.77 9.11
C SER A 398 -25.06 -12.91 8.91
N GLY A 399 -23.90 -12.81 9.56
CA GLY A 399 -22.87 -13.86 9.49
C GLY A 399 -22.07 -13.83 8.19
N VAL A 400 -22.02 -12.68 7.50
CA VAL A 400 -21.34 -12.51 6.21
C VAL A 400 -20.45 -11.28 6.26
N GLY A 401 -19.18 -11.42 5.89
CA GLY A 401 -18.21 -10.33 5.76
C GLY A 401 -17.38 -10.04 7.01
N VAL A 402 -16.09 -9.73 6.81
CA VAL A 402 -15.09 -9.49 7.86
C VAL A 402 -15.51 -8.37 8.81
N LYS A 403 -15.90 -7.21 8.28
CA LYS A 403 -16.24 -6.02 9.08
C LYS A 403 -17.49 -6.21 9.94
N ASN A 404 -18.35 -7.15 9.56
CA ASN A 404 -19.56 -7.47 10.31
C ASN A 404 -19.26 -8.38 11.52
N ALA A 405 -18.18 -9.18 11.45
CA ALA A 405 -17.64 -9.88 12.60
C ALA A 405 -16.77 -8.95 13.46
N ASP A 406 -15.84 -8.23 12.83
CA ASP A 406 -14.95 -7.29 13.49
C ASP A 406 -14.57 -6.12 12.58
N SER A 407 -15.15 -4.95 12.88
CA SER A 407 -14.87 -3.69 12.17
C SER A 407 -13.40 -3.24 12.23
N SER A 408 -12.64 -3.69 13.23
CA SER A 408 -11.24 -3.30 13.45
C SER A 408 -10.24 -4.11 12.63
N MET A 409 -10.58 -5.35 12.27
CA MET A 409 -9.77 -6.21 11.41
C MET A 409 -9.62 -5.58 10.03
N LYS A 410 -8.39 -5.51 9.50
CA LYS A 410 -8.08 -4.88 8.22
C LYS A 410 -8.15 -5.88 7.08
N VAL A 411 -8.87 -5.52 6.03
CA VAL A 411 -8.99 -6.31 4.81
C VAL A 411 -7.98 -5.81 3.79
N VAL A 412 -7.06 -6.68 3.41
CA VAL A 412 -6.05 -6.45 2.37
C VAL A 412 -6.62 -6.99 1.06
N MET A 413 -6.55 -6.22 -0.02
CA MET A 413 -6.85 -6.76 -1.35
C MET A 413 -5.82 -7.84 -1.74
N ALA A 414 -6.18 -8.75 -2.62
CA ALA A 414 -5.25 -9.71 -3.19
C ALA A 414 -4.04 -8.97 -3.75
N GLY A 415 -2.84 -9.49 -3.50
CA GLY A 415 -1.67 -9.01 -4.22
C GLY A 415 -1.86 -9.26 -5.71
N VAL A 416 -1.93 -8.20 -6.51
CA VAL A 416 -2.01 -8.31 -7.97
C VAL A 416 -0.67 -8.78 -8.55
N ALA A 417 -0.70 -9.75 -9.44
CA ALA A 417 0.48 -10.33 -10.07
C ALA A 417 1.06 -9.39 -11.14
N LEU A 418 0.18 -8.74 -11.90
CA LEU A 418 0.53 -7.67 -12.80
C LEU A 418 0.57 -6.38 -11.99
N ALA A 419 1.78 -5.92 -11.64
CA ALA A 419 2.00 -4.75 -10.79
C ALA A 419 1.68 -3.40 -11.50
N THR A 420 0.47 -3.27 -12.03
CA THR A 420 -0.06 -2.05 -12.65
C THR A 420 -1.14 -1.44 -11.76
N THR A 421 -1.35 -0.13 -11.91
CA THR A 421 -2.38 0.58 -11.13
C THR A 421 -3.80 0.41 -11.68
N ASP A 422 -3.92 -0.19 -12.86
CA ASP A 422 -5.17 -0.30 -13.61
C ASP A 422 -6.20 -1.14 -12.87
N TYR A 423 -5.74 -2.23 -12.25
CA TYR A 423 -6.58 -3.18 -11.56
C TYR A 423 -7.42 -2.53 -10.46
N PHE A 424 -6.79 -1.80 -9.54
CA PHE A 424 -7.52 -1.15 -8.45
C PHE A 424 -8.25 0.12 -8.89
N ARG A 425 -7.87 0.78 -9.99
CA ARG A 425 -8.69 1.86 -10.57
C ARG A 425 -10.05 1.33 -11.01
N GLY A 426 -10.07 0.17 -11.67
CA GLY A 426 -11.31 -0.56 -11.97
C GLY A 426 -12.13 -0.88 -10.72
N MET A 427 -11.47 -1.29 -9.63
CA MET A 427 -12.15 -1.56 -8.35
C MET A 427 -12.78 -0.32 -7.73
N ILE A 428 -12.10 0.83 -7.78
CA ILE A 428 -12.59 2.12 -7.25
C ILE A 428 -13.86 2.52 -7.99
N ASP A 429 -13.86 2.39 -9.30
CA ASP A 429 -14.98 2.78 -10.14
C ASP A 429 -16.19 1.86 -9.95
N TRP A 430 -15.95 0.56 -9.75
CA TRP A 430 -17.02 -0.34 -9.30
C TRP A 430 -17.59 0.07 -7.94
N CYS A 431 -16.74 0.47 -6.98
CA CYS A 431 -17.21 0.95 -5.68
C CYS A 431 -18.04 2.23 -5.79
N LYS A 432 -17.66 3.18 -6.64
CA LYS A 432 -18.45 4.40 -6.88
C LYS A 432 -19.84 4.06 -7.40
N GLU A 433 -19.95 3.12 -8.33
CA GLU A 433 -21.22 2.70 -8.92
C GLU A 433 -22.12 1.93 -7.94
N PHE A 434 -21.58 0.88 -7.31
CA PHE A 434 -22.41 -0.09 -6.57
C PHE A 434 -22.40 0.12 -5.05
N ARG A 435 -21.39 0.81 -4.50
CA ARG A 435 -21.29 1.10 -3.06
C ARG A 435 -21.54 2.56 -2.72
N GLY A 436 -21.31 3.49 -3.66
CA GLY A 436 -21.52 4.92 -3.50
C GLY A 436 -20.43 5.59 -2.65
N PHE A 437 -20.82 6.65 -1.95
CA PHE A 437 -19.93 7.49 -1.15
C PHE A 437 -20.28 7.41 0.34
N LYS A 438 -19.28 7.62 1.19
CA LYS A 438 -19.44 7.81 2.64
C LYS A 438 -19.95 9.24 2.93
N PRO A 439 -20.45 9.52 4.14
CA PRO A 439 -20.93 10.86 4.51
C PRO A 439 -19.89 11.98 4.37
N ASP A 440 -18.59 11.65 4.43
CA ASP A 440 -17.48 12.59 4.23
C ASP A 440 -17.16 12.87 2.75
N GLY A 441 -17.90 12.26 1.82
CA GLY A 441 -17.73 12.39 0.37
C GLY A 441 -16.64 11.49 -0.21
N SER A 442 -15.94 10.69 0.59
CA SER A 442 -15.01 9.68 0.09
C SER A 442 -15.76 8.48 -0.50
N VAL A 443 -15.15 7.76 -1.45
CA VAL A 443 -15.75 6.55 -2.02
C VAL A 443 -15.89 5.47 -0.93
N ASN A 444 -17.00 4.74 -0.93
CA ASN A 444 -17.20 3.60 -0.03
C ASN A 444 -16.43 2.36 -0.53
N ILE A 445 -15.11 2.40 -0.35
CA ILE A 445 -14.17 1.35 -0.75
C ILE A 445 -14.33 0.10 0.14
N CYS A 446 -14.20 -1.09 -0.47
CA CYS A 446 -14.35 -2.41 0.18
C CYS A 446 -13.00 -3.10 0.53
N TRP A 447 -11.96 -2.32 0.82
CA TRP A 447 -10.66 -2.79 1.34
C TRP A 447 -9.97 -1.68 2.14
N ASP A 448 -9.00 -2.04 2.97
CA ASP A 448 -8.24 -1.11 3.82
C ASP A 448 -6.80 -0.87 3.32
N ILE A 449 -6.23 -1.80 2.55
CA ILE A 449 -4.82 -1.82 2.14
C ILE A 449 -4.71 -2.24 0.68
N ILE A 450 -3.96 -1.46 -0.13
CA ILE A 450 -3.59 -1.81 -1.50
C ILE A 450 -2.43 -2.80 -1.47
N ASN A 451 -2.45 -3.80 -2.33
CA ASN A 451 -1.46 -4.86 -2.34
C ASN A 451 -1.08 -5.27 -3.78
N TYR A 452 0.20 -5.54 -4.00
CA TYR A 452 0.71 -6.06 -5.27
C TYR A 452 1.92 -6.97 -5.05
N HIS A 453 2.21 -7.80 -6.04
CA HIS A 453 3.40 -8.64 -6.08
C HIS A 453 4.37 -8.12 -7.12
N LEU A 454 5.67 -8.17 -6.83
CA LEU A 454 6.67 -7.78 -7.82
C LEU A 454 7.95 -8.59 -7.65
N TYR A 455 8.20 -9.45 -8.63
CA TYR A 455 9.46 -10.15 -8.81
C TYR A 455 10.29 -9.41 -9.85
N THR A 456 11.43 -8.83 -9.47
CA THR A 456 12.26 -8.05 -10.39
C THR A 456 13.07 -8.96 -11.30
N ASN A 457 12.55 -9.20 -12.50
CA ASN A 457 13.17 -10.07 -13.49
C ASN A 457 13.24 -9.42 -14.88
N SER A 458 14.02 -10.07 -15.75
CA SER A 458 14.16 -9.71 -17.15
C SER A 458 13.89 -10.92 -18.01
N SER A 459 12.76 -10.91 -18.71
CA SER A 459 12.41 -11.96 -19.67
C SER A 459 13.47 -12.09 -20.78
N ASN A 460 14.06 -10.97 -21.21
CA ASN A 460 15.13 -10.95 -22.22
C ASN A 460 16.40 -11.66 -21.75
N LEU A 461 16.73 -11.54 -20.46
CA LEU A 461 17.89 -12.22 -19.88
C LEU A 461 17.55 -13.60 -19.29
N ASN A 462 16.26 -13.93 -19.22
CA ASN A 462 15.72 -15.13 -18.58
C ASN A 462 16.28 -15.35 -17.16
N ARG A 463 16.28 -14.29 -16.34
CA ARG A 463 16.73 -14.31 -14.94
C ARG A 463 16.14 -13.15 -14.12
N ALA A 464 16.32 -13.20 -12.80
CA ALA A 464 16.13 -12.01 -11.98
C ALA A 464 17.21 -10.95 -12.22
N ILE A 465 16.90 -9.70 -11.85
CA ILE A 465 17.80 -8.55 -11.89
C ILE A 465 17.77 -7.83 -10.53
N ALA A 466 18.84 -7.10 -10.21
CA ALA A 466 18.87 -6.25 -9.02
C ALA A 466 17.68 -5.27 -8.99
N PRO A 467 17.09 -4.99 -7.82
CA PRO A 467 15.79 -4.31 -7.72
C PRO A 467 15.79 -2.86 -8.23
N GLU A 468 16.96 -2.23 -8.32
CA GLU A 468 17.13 -0.88 -8.88
C GLU A 468 17.17 -0.85 -10.42
N LEU A 469 17.43 -1.98 -11.07
CA LEU A 469 17.57 -2.04 -12.53
C LEU A 469 16.23 -2.08 -13.24
N LYS A 470 16.21 -1.51 -14.45
CA LYS A 470 15.01 -1.46 -15.28
C LYS A 470 14.90 -2.67 -16.20
N SER A 471 13.68 -3.21 -16.30
CA SER A 471 13.23 -4.15 -17.32
C SER A 471 12.01 -3.53 -18.00
N ASN A 472 11.96 -3.51 -19.33
CA ASN A 472 10.87 -2.87 -20.09
C ASN A 472 10.54 -1.45 -19.59
N ASN A 473 11.58 -0.62 -19.38
CA ASN A 473 11.51 0.77 -18.87
C ASN A 473 11.01 0.98 -17.43
N THR A 474 10.67 -0.08 -16.69
CA THR A 474 10.20 0.01 -15.29
C THR A 474 11.12 -0.74 -14.32
N ASN A 475 11.09 -0.37 -13.05
CA ASN A 475 11.76 -1.09 -11.96
C ASN A 475 10.89 -1.04 -10.69
N ALA A 476 11.35 -1.67 -9.60
CA ALA A 476 10.62 -1.67 -8.33
C ALA A 476 10.37 -0.25 -7.78
N ASP A 477 11.29 0.69 -8.01
CA ASP A 477 11.16 2.09 -7.56
C ASP A 477 10.04 2.83 -8.30
N SER A 478 10.02 2.77 -9.64
CA SER A 478 8.98 3.43 -10.43
C SER A 478 7.59 2.84 -10.17
N ILE A 479 7.50 1.52 -9.97
CA ILE A 479 6.25 0.83 -9.66
C ILE A 479 5.75 1.26 -8.27
N ALA A 480 6.60 1.19 -7.24
CA ALA A 480 6.22 1.64 -5.90
C ALA A 480 5.74 3.09 -5.89
N LYS A 481 6.42 3.99 -6.59
CA LYS A 481 5.99 5.40 -6.75
C LYS A 481 4.62 5.51 -7.42
N ALA A 482 4.36 4.73 -8.47
CA ALA A 482 3.07 4.75 -9.16
C ALA A 482 1.91 4.34 -8.25
N PHE A 483 2.09 3.28 -7.44
CA PHE A 483 1.09 2.85 -6.47
C PHE A 483 0.88 3.87 -5.34
N ILE A 484 1.97 4.41 -4.77
CA ILE A 484 1.89 5.41 -3.70
C ILE A 484 1.23 6.71 -4.19
N GLN A 485 1.60 7.17 -5.38
CA GLN A 485 0.98 8.34 -6.01
C GLN A 485 -0.50 8.10 -6.30
N SER A 486 -0.85 6.95 -6.88
CA SER A 486 -2.25 6.61 -7.16
C SER A 486 -3.07 6.46 -5.87
N SER A 487 -2.48 5.92 -4.81
CA SER A 487 -3.11 5.87 -3.49
C SER A 487 -3.41 7.27 -2.94
N ALA A 488 -2.47 8.22 -3.07
CA ALA A 488 -2.69 9.61 -2.66
C ALA A 488 -3.84 10.25 -3.47
N VAL A 489 -3.80 10.11 -4.80
CA VAL A 489 -4.76 10.73 -5.72
C VAL A 489 -6.17 10.17 -5.55
N TYR A 490 -6.32 8.84 -5.50
CA TYR A 490 -7.63 8.20 -5.61
C TYR A 490 -8.18 7.65 -4.29
N LEU A 491 -7.32 7.38 -3.30
CA LEU A 491 -7.68 6.63 -2.09
C LEU A 491 -7.24 7.32 -0.79
N ASN A 492 -7.02 8.64 -0.83
CA ASN A 492 -6.66 9.45 0.32
C ASN A 492 -5.47 8.88 1.11
N ASN A 493 -4.39 8.53 0.41
CA ASN A 493 -3.21 7.90 1.01
C ASN A 493 -3.56 6.63 1.79
N MET A 494 -4.28 5.69 1.18
CA MET A 494 -4.41 4.33 1.69
C MET A 494 -3.03 3.65 1.79
N PRO A 495 -2.76 2.77 2.77
CA PRO A 495 -1.52 2.00 2.81
C PRO A 495 -1.31 1.12 1.57
N VAL A 496 -0.05 0.97 1.18
CA VAL A 496 0.39 0.10 0.07
C VAL A 496 1.39 -0.91 0.59
N TRP A 497 1.14 -2.19 0.35
CA TRP A 497 1.96 -3.33 0.75
C TRP A 497 2.47 -4.08 -0.48
N VAL A 498 3.56 -4.83 -0.29
CA VAL A 498 4.09 -5.79 -1.26
C VAL A 498 4.16 -7.17 -0.62
N THR A 499 3.17 -8.02 -0.84
CA THR A 499 3.08 -9.30 -0.13
C THR A 499 3.85 -10.44 -0.75
N GLU A 500 4.37 -10.28 -1.95
CA GLU A 500 5.30 -11.25 -2.52
C GLU A 500 6.35 -10.57 -3.40
N THR A 501 7.60 -10.99 -3.18
CA THR A 501 8.78 -10.63 -3.96
C THR A 501 9.92 -11.56 -3.53
N GLY A 502 10.86 -11.86 -4.41
CA GLY A 502 11.92 -12.81 -4.11
C GLY A 502 12.74 -13.21 -5.32
N PHE A 503 13.69 -14.10 -5.09
CA PHE A 503 14.68 -14.51 -6.08
C PHE A 503 14.98 -15.99 -5.91
N ASP A 504 14.95 -16.75 -7.00
CA ASP A 504 15.37 -18.15 -6.99
C ASP A 504 16.89 -18.28 -6.92
N ILE A 505 17.37 -19.41 -6.44
CA ILE A 505 18.80 -19.74 -6.46
C ILE A 505 19.16 -20.76 -7.54
N ASN A 506 18.19 -21.54 -8.04
CA ASN A 506 18.45 -22.49 -9.11
C ASN A 506 18.81 -21.77 -10.41
N GLN A 507 19.99 -22.08 -10.96
CA GLN A 507 20.52 -21.39 -12.15
C GLN A 507 19.80 -21.70 -13.47
N LYS A 508 18.78 -22.56 -13.45
CA LYS A 508 17.87 -22.79 -14.58
C LYS A 508 16.52 -22.10 -14.41
N SER A 509 16.21 -21.55 -13.24
CA SER A 509 15.00 -20.76 -13.05
C SER A 509 15.02 -19.48 -13.92
N PRO A 510 13.86 -19.07 -14.47
CA PRO A 510 13.68 -17.76 -15.10
C PRO A 510 13.72 -16.57 -14.11
N ASN A 511 13.65 -16.82 -12.79
CA ASN A 511 13.76 -15.79 -11.73
C ASN A 511 15.03 -15.94 -10.86
N LYS A 512 16.08 -16.58 -11.42
CA LYS A 512 17.33 -16.82 -10.69
C LYS A 512 18.11 -15.56 -10.35
N ALA A 513 18.63 -15.48 -9.13
CA ALA A 513 19.78 -14.65 -8.79
C ALA A 513 21.04 -15.20 -9.47
N ILE A 514 22.05 -14.35 -9.68
CA ILE A 514 23.31 -14.70 -10.36
C ILE A 514 24.53 -14.46 -9.45
N PRO A 515 25.67 -15.16 -9.66
CA PRO A 515 26.91 -14.74 -9.02
C PRO A 515 27.35 -13.38 -9.56
N ILE A 516 27.92 -12.53 -8.69
CA ILE A 516 28.43 -11.20 -9.06
C ILE A 516 29.83 -11.02 -8.50
N GLY A 517 30.83 -10.83 -9.38
CA GLY A 517 32.23 -10.82 -8.97
C GLY A 517 32.59 -12.11 -8.23
N ASN A 518 33.07 -11.98 -6.98
CA ASN A 518 33.41 -13.11 -6.12
C ASN A 518 32.26 -13.59 -5.23
N LYS A 519 31.06 -13.01 -5.35
CA LYS A 519 29.89 -13.40 -4.56
C LYS A 519 29.21 -14.63 -5.14
N SER A 520 28.85 -15.56 -4.27
CA SER A 520 28.00 -16.69 -4.64
C SER A 520 26.56 -16.25 -4.94
N VAL A 521 25.79 -17.11 -5.60
CA VAL A 521 24.36 -16.88 -5.85
C VAL A 521 23.61 -16.58 -4.56
N LEU A 522 23.92 -17.29 -3.46
CA LEU A 522 23.28 -17.10 -2.16
C LEU A 522 23.61 -15.72 -1.55
N GLN A 523 24.82 -15.21 -1.77
CA GLN A 523 25.21 -13.88 -1.33
C GLN A 523 24.52 -12.79 -2.16
N THR A 524 24.45 -12.98 -3.49
CA THR A 524 23.68 -12.06 -4.35
C THR A 524 22.21 -12.04 -3.98
N GLN A 525 21.59 -13.21 -3.73
CA GLN A 525 20.21 -13.29 -3.24
C GLN A 525 20.05 -12.46 -1.96
N ALA A 526 20.96 -12.60 -0.99
CA ALA A 526 20.91 -11.84 0.25
C ALA A 526 21.03 -10.32 0.06
N ASP A 527 21.93 -9.88 -0.81
CA ASP A 527 22.09 -8.46 -1.15
C ASP A 527 20.82 -7.91 -1.79
N TRP A 528 20.25 -8.62 -2.77
CA TRP A 528 19.06 -8.17 -3.47
C TRP A 528 17.82 -8.17 -2.57
N ILE A 529 17.64 -9.16 -1.70
CA ILE A 529 16.58 -9.18 -0.68
C ILE A 529 16.68 -7.93 0.21
N LEU A 530 17.86 -7.65 0.77
CA LEU A 530 18.04 -6.49 1.65
C LEU A 530 17.87 -5.16 0.89
N ARG A 531 18.37 -5.07 -0.35
CA ARG A 531 18.20 -3.89 -1.21
C ARG A 531 16.75 -3.63 -1.61
N THR A 532 15.95 -4.67 -1.83
CA THR A 532 14.50 -4.53 -2.08
C THR A 532 13.81 -3.88 -0.89
N ALA A 533 14.10 -4.32 0.35
CA ALA A 533 13.54 -3.70 1.55
C ALA A 533 13.96 -2.23 1.71
N LEU A 534 15.24 -1.91 1.47
CA LEU A 534 15.72 -0.53 1.53
C LEU A 534 15.06 0.35 0.46
N LEU A 535 14.88 -0.16 -0.76
CA LEU A 535 14.19 0.52 -1.85
C LEU A 535 12.72 0.82 -1.51
N TYR A 536 12.01 -0.15 -0.97
CA TYR A 536 10.62 0.03 -0.58
C TYR A 536 10.45 0.94 0.65
N SER A 537 11.44 0.98 1.55
CA SER A 537 11.49 1.96 2.64
C SER A 537 11.57 3.38 2.10
N ARG A 538 12.45 3.65 1.11
CA ARG A 538 12.56 4.96 0.44
C ARG A 538 11.24 5.41 -0.18
N ASN A 539 10.48 4.47 -0.73
CA ASN A 539 9.25 4.75 -1.46
C ASN A 539 7.99 4.81 -0.57
N GLY A 540 8.10 4.45 0.71
CA GLY A 540 6.97 4.53 1.65
C GLY A 540 6.00 3.35 1.59
N ILE A 541 6.44 2.20 1.06
CA ILE A 541 5.72 0.93 1.19
C ILE A 541 5.64 0.57 2.68
N MET A 542 4.44 0.21 3.14
CA MET A 542 4.19 0.07 4.58
C MET A 542 4.56 -1.30 5.13
N LYS A 543 4.43 -2.37 4.34
CA LYS A 543 4.89 -3.72 4.66
C LYS A 543 5.33 -4.47 3.41
N GLN A 544 6.26 -5.40 3.62
CA GLN A 544 6.75 -6.31 2.58
C GLN A 544 6.89 -7.72 3.13
N PHE A 545 6.56 -8.73 2.31
CA PHE A 545 6.79 -10.14 2.62
C PHE A 545 7.57 -10.82 1.49
N PHE A 546 8.69 -11.46 1.83
CA PHE A 546 9.48 -12.20 0.87
C PHE A 546 8.87 -13.57 0.59
N TYR A 547 8.82 -13.99 -0.67
CA TYR A 547 8.54 -15.37 -1.05
C TYR A 547 9.88 -16.12 -1.12
N GLN A 548 10.17 -17.06 -0.22
CA GLN A 548 9.39 -17.46 0.97
C GLN A 548 10.31 -18.02 2.06
N LEU A 549 9.77 -18.59 3.15
CA LEU A 549 10.59 -19.06 4.27
C LEU A 549 11.54 -20.19 3.86
N GLU A 550 11.02 -21.26 3.27
CA GLU A 550 11.77 -22.42 2.75
C GLU A 550 11.48 -22.62 1.27
N ASP A 551 12.36 -23.30 0.54
CA ASP A 551 12.07 -23.68 -0.84
C ASP A 551 10.77 -24.46 -0.95
N ASP A 552 9.98 -24.19 -1.98
CA ASP A 552 8.76 -24.95 -2.27
C ASP A 552 9.13 -26.37 -2.75
N THR A 553 10.08 -26.43 -3.69
CA THR A 553 10.68 -27.67 -4.15
C THR A 553 12.19 -27.44 -4.31
N PRO A 554 13.01 -27.92 -3.35
CA PRO A 554 14.46 -27.81 -3.43
C PRO A 554 15.01 -28.32 -4.77
N ASP A 555 16.03 -27.63 -5.29
CA ASP A 555 16.69 -27.94 -6.56
C ASP A 555 15.81 -27.92 -7.82
N SER A 556 14.54 -27.52 -7.73
CA SER A 556 13.65 -27.42 -8.90
C SER A 556 14.04 -26.25 -9.81
N GLU A 557 13.89 -26.47 -11.12
CA GLU A 557 14.07 -25.44 -12.16
C GLU A 557 12.82 -24.56 -12.33
N GLN A 558 11.72 -24.94 -11.67
CA GLN A 558 10.45 -24.24 -11.73
C GLN A 558 10.56 -22.82 -11.14
N LEU A 559 9.87 -21.88 -11.77
CA LEU A 559 9.74 -20.51 -11.31
C LEU A 559 9.30 -20.47 -9.83
N TYR A 560 10.04 -19.71 -9.02
CA TYR A 560 9.86 -19.48 -7.57
C TYR A 560 10.13 -20.66 -6.64
N ALA A 561 10.41 -21.86 -7.18
CA ALA A 561 10.53 -23.07 -6.37
C ALA A 561 11.73 -23.06 -5.41
N THR A 562 12.76 -22.28 -5.71
CA THR A 562 14.01 -22.18 -4.91
C THR A 562 14.22 -20.78 -4.32
N SER A 563 13.14 -20.07 -4.05
CA SER A 563 13.17 -18.71 -3.49
C SER A 563 13.25 -18.66 -1.96
N GLY A 564 13.43 -19.81 -1.28
CA GLY A 564 13.52 -19.89 0.17
C GLY A 564 14.65 -19.05 0.76
N LEU A 565 14.38 -18.38 1.88
CA LEU A 565 15.42 -17.70 2.68
C LEU A 565 16.13 -18.67 3.64
N TYR A 566 15.52 -19.83 3.87
CA TYR A 566 16.11 -21.02 4.47
C TYR A 566 16.16 -22.12 3.40
N GLY A 567 17.23 -22.90 3.42
CA GLY A 567 17.35 -24.12 2.63
C GLY A 567 16.88 -25.35 3.40
N ASP A 568 17.19 -26.53 2.86
CA ASP A 568 16.84 -27.83 3.43
C ASP A 568 16.99 -27.92 4.95
N LYS A 569 15.96 -28.50 5.59
CA LYS A 569 15.91 -28.73 7.04
C LYS A 569 16.09 -27.43 7.85
N LEU A 570 15.61 -26.30 7.33
CA LEU A 570 15.73 -24.96 7.94
C LEU A 570 17.18 -24.52 8.18
N ASN A 571 18.09 -24.84 7.27
CA ASN A 571 19.43 -24.26 7.31
C ASN A 571 19.36 -22.80 6.83
N PRO A 572 19.79 -21.80 7.63
CA PRO A 572 19.72 -20.41 7.22
C PRO A 572 20.60 -20.15 5.99
N ARG A 573 20.06 -19.46 5.00
CA ARG A 573 20.87 -18.88 3.91
C ARG A 573 21.36 -17.49 4.33
N PRO A 574 22.39 -16.95 3.65
CA PRO A 574 22.83 -15.57 3.85
C PRO A 574 21.68 -14.53 3.85
N ALA A 575 20.62 -14.76 3.08
CA ALA A 575 19.46 -13.88 3.05
C ALA A 575 18.72 -13.80 4.40
N ALA A 576 18.47 -14.94 5.06
CA ALA A 576 17.89 -14.97 6.40
C ALA A 576 18.82 -14.31 7.44
N ASP A 577 20.13 -14.56 7.35
CA ASP A 577 21.10 -13.95 8.26
C ASP A 577 21.11 -12.43 8.12
N PHE A 578 21.12 -11.91 6.89
CA PHE A 578 21.17 -10.47 6.62
C PHE A 578 19.92 -9.76 7.11
N VAL A 579 18.75 -10.35 6.89
CA VAL A 579 17.47 -9.84 7.41
C VAL A 579 17.48 -9.83 8.93
N LYS A 580 17.85 -10.96 9.57
CA LYS A 580 17.90 -11.08 11.04
C LYS A 580 18.84 -10.05 11.67
N GLN A 581 20.06 -9.94 11.14
CA GLN A 581 21.07 -9.00 11.62
C GLN A 581 20.62 -7.54 11.47
N THR A 582 20.02 -7.20 10.32
CA THR A 582 19.51 -5.84 10.06
C THR A 582 18.33 -5.52 10.96
N ASN A 583 17.37 -6.43 11.11
CA ASN A 583 16.21 -6.24 11.97
C ASN A 583 16.65 -6.00 13.43
N LYS A 584 17.59 -6.81 13.94
CA LYS A 584 18.11 -6.72 15.31
C LYS A 584 18.73 -5.35 15.65
N LEU A 585 19.49 -4.76 14.72
CA LEU A 585 20.22 -3.51 14.97
C LEU A 585 19.49 -2.25 14.50
N PHE A 586 18.77 -2.36 13.38
CA PHE A 586 18.30 -1.21 12.61
C PHE A 586 16.82 -1.27 12.23
N GLY A 587 16.10 -2.34 12.60
CA GLY A 587 14.69 -2.51 12.25
C GLY A 587 13.79 -1.35 12.70
N ALA A 588 14.10 -0.70 13.82
CA ALA A 588 13.31 0.42 14.34
C ALA A 588 13.54 1.77 13.62
N TYR A 589 14.57 1.89 12.77
CA TYR A 589 14.83 3.13 12.04
C TYR A 589 13.88 3.25 10.84
N TYR A 590 13.53 4.48 10.46
CA TYR A 590 12.74 4.75 9.25
C TYR A 590 13.49 5.70 8.32
N PHE A 591 13.22 5.56 7.03
CA PHE A 591 13.81 6.40 5.99
C PHE A 591 13.48 7.88 6.21
N ASN A 592 14.46 8.75 6.03
CA ASN A 592 14.29 10.21 6.07
C ASN A 592 14.50 10.85 4.70
N LYS A 593 15.67 10.62 4.09
CA LYS A 593 16.06 11.22 2.81
C LYS A 593 17.22 10.46 2.16
N THR A 594 17.32 10.59 0.85
CA THR A 594 18.50 10.16 0.07
C THR A 594 19.46 11.34 -0.04
N LEU A 595 20.74 11.09 0.25
CA LEU A 595 21.84 12.06 0.19
C LEU A 595 22.62 11.98 -1.12
N ASN A 596 22.73 10.77 -1.70
CA ASN A 596 23.42 10.55 -2.96
C ASN A 596 22.80 9.40 -3.74
N ALA A 597 22.84 9.47 -5.07
CA ALA A 597 22.24 8.48 -5.96
C ALA A 597 23.21 7.34 -6.34
N ASP A 598 24.51 7.63 -6.49
CA ASP A 598 25.53 6.64 -6.84
C ASP A 598 26.93 7.05 -6.30
N PRO A 599 27.54 6.32 -5.35
CA PRO A 599 26.93 5.23 -4.57
C PRO A 599 25.65 5.70 -3.89
N LEU A 600 24.66 4.83 -3.76
CA LEU A 600 23.43 5.20 -3.07
C LEU A 600 23.73 5.44 -1.59
N VAL A 601 23.26 6.57 -1.07
CA VAL A 601 23.39 6.94 0.35
C VAL A 601 22.05 7.41 0.87
N ASP A 602 21.48 6.64 1.78
CA ASP A 602 20.22 6.97 2.45
C ASP A 602 20.47 7.29 3.92
N GLU A 603 19.77 8.31 4.42
CA GLU A 603 19.67 8.64 5.84
C GLU A 603 18.38 8.06 6.42
N TYR A 604 18.52 7.38 7.55
CA TYR A 604 17.47 6.84 8.37
C TYR A 604 17.55 7.42 9.77
N VAL A 605 16.41 7.55 10.44
CA VAL A 605 16.33 8.13 11.79
C VAL A 605 15.57 7.22 12.75
N LEU A 606 15.97 7.28 14.02
CA LEU A 606 15.28 6.66 15.14
C LEU A 606 14.92 7.76 16.15
N ASN A 607 13.66 7.78 16.58
CA ASN A 607 13.10 8.78 17.51
C ASN A 607 13.38 10.23 17.09
N ASP A 608 13.41 10.51 15.78
CA ASP A 608 13.72 11.84 15.19
C ASP A 608 15.11 12.43 15.49
N THR A 609 15.98 11.74 16.24
CA THR A 609 17.27 12.29 16.69
C THR A 609 18.47 11.44 16.33
N SER A 610 18.34 10.11 16.37
CA SER A 610 19.46 9.20 16.12
C SER A 610 19.55 8.88 14.63
N LYS A 611 20.61 9.35 13.97
CA LYS A 611 20.85 9.09 12.54
C LYS A 611 21.61 7.79 12.31
N MET A 612 21.25 7.13 11.23
CA MET A 612 21.94 6.01 10.61
C MET A 612 22.01 6.28 9.11
N TYR A 613 23.07 5.82 8.45
CA TYR A 613 23.22 5.90 7.02
C TYR A 613 23.36 4.51 6.42
N VAL A 614 22.81 4.29 5.23
CA VAL A 614 23.00 3.06 4.45
C VAL A 614 23.69 3.44 3.15
N VAL A 615 24.80 2.77 2.86
CA VAL A 615 25.68 3.07 1.72
C VAL A 615 25.87 1.81 0.88
N TYR A 616 25.54 1.85 -0.41
CA TYR A 616 25.78 0.73 -1.33
C TYR A 616 25.81 1.13 -2.80
N ILE A 617 26.23 0.19 -3.64
CA ILE A 617 26.24 0.28 -5.10
C ILE A 617 24.93 -0.30 -5.65
N PRO A 618 24.06 0.50 -6.27
CA PRO A 618 22.75 0.05 -6.77
C PRO A 618 22.82 -0.58 -8.17
N ASP A 619 23.74 -1.52 -8.40
CA ASP A 619 23.81 -2.30 -9.65
C ASP A 619 24.08 -3.80 -9.41
N GLU A 620 24.49 -4.51 -10.45
CA GLU A 620 24.83 -5.95 -10.43
C GLU A 620 26.18 -6.24 -11.13
N LYS A 621 27.14 -5.30 -11.04
CA LYS A 621 28.42 -5.34 -11.75
C LYS A 621 29.63 -5.75 -10.88
N GLY A 622 29.46 -5.86 -9.57
CA GLY A 622 30.53 -6.16 -8.62
C GLY A 622 31.50 -5.00 -8.40
N ARG A 623 31.08 -3.76 -8.72
CA ARG A 623 31.95 -2.58 -8.56
C ARG A 623 32.05 -2.13 -7.09
N THR A 624 33.05 -1.30 -6.85
CA THR A 624 33.20 -0.55 -5.60
C THR A 624 33.23 0.94 -5.89
N GLY A 625 32.89 1.75 -4.89
CA GLY A 625 32.95 3.22 -4.98
C GLY A 625 33.32 3.82 -3.63
N LEU A 626 34.06 4.92 -3.65
CA LEU A 626 34.35 5.67 -2.42
C LEU A 626 33.30 6.76 -2.21
N TYR A 627 32.87 6.95 -0.98
CA TYR A 627 32.00 8.06 -0.59
C TYR A 627 32.51 8.71 0.69
N THR A 628 32.53 10.04 0.72
CA THR A 628 32.83 10.78 1.95
C THR A 628 31.51 11.09 2.65
N LEU A 629 31.21 10.36 3.71
CA LEU A 629 30.01 10.54 4.50
C LEU A 629 30.25 11.56 5.61
N ASP A 630 29.37 12.55 5.72
CA ASP A 630 29.36 13.53 6.80
C ASP A 630 28.48 13.01 7.95
N LEU A 631 29.08 12.86 9.13
CA LEU A 631 28.43 12.39 10.36
C LEU A 631 28.32 13.51 11.40
N ASP A 632 28.17 14.76 10.92
CA ASP A 632 28.08 15.97 11.72
C ASP A 632 29.33 16.16 12.60
N ASN A 633 29.20 16.15 13.94
CA ASN A 633 30.30 16.29 14.88
C ASN A 633 30.70 14.97 15.57
N ALA A 634 30.37 13.83 14.97
CA ALA A 634 30.84 12.52 15.45
C ALA A 634 32.38 12.48 15.49
N ASP A 635 32.95 11.86 16.53
CA ASP A 635 34.40 11.62 16.64
C ASP A 635 34.83 10.36 15.88
N SER A 636 33.91 9.40 15.76
CA SER A 636 34.14 8.11 15.16
C SER A 636 32.89 7.64 14.41
N ALA A 637 33.08 6.74 13.46
CA ALA A 637 32.04 6.04 12.74
C ALA A 637 32.04 4.56 13.11
N TYR A 638 30.89 3.99 13.41
CA TYR A 638 30.65 2.56 13.45
C TYR A 638 30.11 2.11 12.09
N LEU A 639 30.80 1.15 11.48
CA LEU A 639 30.49 0.55 10.19
C LEU A 639 30.05 -0.89 10.46
N TYR A 640 28.80 -1.21 10.13
CA TYR A 640 28.21 -2.53 10.30
C TYR A 640 27.98 -3.18 8.94
N SER A 641 28.62 -4.33 8.72
CA SER A 641 28.48 -5.13 7.51
C SER A 641 27.75 -6.43 7.81
N PRO A 642 26.68 -6.78 7.08
CA PRO A 642 26.07 -8.10 7.16
C PRO A 642 27.08 -9.21 6.83
N VAL A 643 27.05 -10.32 7.57
CA VAL A 643 27.96 -11.46 7.35
C VAL A 643 27.20 -12.78 7.45
N ALA A 644 27.33 -13.63 6.43
CA ALA A 644 26.67 -14.94 6.41
C ALA A 644 27.15 -15.86 7.54
N GLY A 645 26.24 -16.63 8.13
CA GLY A 645 26.52 -17.59 9.21
C GLY A 645 26.76 -16.96 10.58
N MET A 646 26.69 -15.63 10.70
CA MET A 646 26.93 -14.93 11.97
C MET A 646 25.63 -14.45 12.62
N GLU A 647 25.60 -14.35 13.94
CA GLU A 647 24.43 -13.84 14.66
C GLU A 647 24.29 -12.31 14.56
N ASN A 648 25.43 -11.61 14.42
CA ASN A 648 25.50 -10.15 14.41
C ASN A 648 26.30 -9.67 13.20
N MET A 649 26.01 -8.46 12.73
CA MET A 649 26.85 -7.79 11.73
C MET A 649 28.30 -7.63 12.23
N GLN A 650 29.26 -7.68 11.32
CA GLN A 650 30.63 -7.30 11.63
C GLN A 650 30.70 -5.79 11.88
N LEU A 651 31.24 -5.39 13.03
CA LEU A 651 31.44 -4.00 13.41
C LEU A 651 32.90 -3.59 13.20
N ASN A 652 33.12 -2.53 12.42
CA ASN A 652 34.38 -1.81 12.33
C ASN A 652 34.22 -0.39 12.86
N LYS A 653 35.20 0.11 13.63
CA LYS A 653 35.25 1.49 14.11
C LYS A 653 36.32 2.27 13.36
N LEU A 654 35.94 3.39 12.75
CA LEU A 654 36.86 4.32 12.10
C LEU A 654 36.84 5.67 12.81
N LYS A 655 37.98 6.35 12.89
CA LYS A 655 38.06 7.74 13.34
C LYS A 655 37.53 8.64 12.22
N THR A 656 36.72 9.64 12.56
CA THR A 656 36.33 10.66 11.58
C THR A 656 37.40 11.75 11.49
N ASN A 657 37.51 12.39 10.33
CA ASN A 657 38.24 13.64 10.15
C ASN A 657 37.24 14.78 10.09
N ASN A 658 37.11 15.55 11.18
CA ASN A 658 36.11 16.63 11.32
C ASN A 658 34.69 16.16 10.98
N GLY A 659 34.24 15.06 11.60
CA GLY A 659 32.91 14.49 11.34
C GLY A 659 32.79 13.66 10.06
N LYS A 660 33.79 13.71 9.16
CA LYS A 660 33.73 13.01 7.87
C LYS A 660 34.46 11.68 7.94
N VAL A 661 33.88 10.66 7.30
CA VAL A 661 34.51 9.34 7.12
C VAL A 661 34.43 8.93 5.65
N ILE A 662 35.52 8.39 5.12
CA ILE A 662 35.53 7.80 3.79
C ILE A 662 35.11 6.33 3.93
N VAL A 663 34.08 5.93 3.19
CA VAL A 663 33.57 4.55 3.16
C VAL A 663 33.70 3.97 1.75
N THR A 664 34.01 2.67 1.68
CA THR A 664 34.00 1.92 0.43
C THR A 664 32.64 1.25 0.27
N ALA A 665 31.82 1.79 -0.62
CA ALA A 665 30.56 1.19 -1.04
C ALA A 665 30.82 -0.04 -1.91
N THR A 666 30.07 -1.10 -1.65
CA THR A 666 29.95 -2.29 -2.51
C THR A 666 28.46 -2.54 -2.75
N GLU A 667 28.09 -3.57 -3.50
CA GLU A 667 26.68 -3.96 -3.64
C GLU A 667 26.04 -4.51 -2.36
N THR A 668 26.85 -4.94 -1.37
CA THR A 668 26.32 -5.33 -0.05
C THR A 668 26.09 -4.07 0.78
N PRO A 669 24.87 -3.84 1.30
CA PRO A 669 24.56 -2.68 2.13
C PRO A 669 25.48 -2.54 3.34
N LEU A 670 26.15 -1.40 3.46
CA LEU A 670 26.93 -0.99 4.61
C LEU A 670 26.11 -0.02 5.47
N PHE A 671 25.98 -0.30 6.76
CA PHE A 671 25.28 0.57 7.70
C PHE A 671 26.29 1.37 8.51
N VAL A 672 26.14 2.70 8.53
CA VAL A 672 27.09 3.62 9.17
C VAL A 672 26.38 4.45 10.23
N LYS A 673 26.98 4.55 11.41
CA LYS A 673 26.48 5.36 12.53
C LYS A 673 27.58 6.23 13.13
N GLY A 674 27.33 7.53 13.21
CA GLY A 674 28.19 8.45 13.96
C GLY A 674 28.11 8.21 15.47
N VAL A 675 29.27 8.18 16.12
CA VAL A 675 29.39 7.96 17.58
C VAL A 675 30.47 8.87 18.18
N GLY A 676 30.45 8.98 19.50
CA GLY A 676 31.41 9.80 20.23
C GLY A 676 31.32 11.27 19.88
N TYR A 677 30.11 11.77 19.58
CA TYR A 677 29.87 13.18 19.25
C TYR A 677 30.66 14.10 20.19
N ILE A 678 31.61 14.82 19.61
CA ILE A 678 32.46 15.73 20.37
C ILE A 678 31.54 16.85 20.78
N SER A 679 31.29 16.95 22.08
CA SER A 679 30.58 18.10 22.63
C SER A 679 31.37 19.33 22.25
N GLN A 680 30.80 20.18 21.39
CA GLN A 680 31.22 21.57 21.37
C GLN A 680 30.83 22.13 22.75
N VAL A 681 31.82 22.25 23.63
CA VAL A 681 31.72 23.14 24.78
C VAL A 681 32.46 24.41 24.34
N PRO A 682 31.83 25.59 24.41
CA PRO A 682 31.29 26.06 25.68
C PRO A 682 29.94 26.77 25.63
N SER A 683 28.98 26.24 26.39
CA SER A 683 28.42 27.03 27.48
C SER A 683 27.93 26.08 28.57
N THR A 684 28.30 26.36 29.81
CA THR A 684 27.71 25.72 30.98
C THR A 684 26.21 25.99 30.97
N SER A 685 25.40 25.07 30.43
CA SER A 685 23.99 24.97 30.83
C SER A 685 23.97 24.35 32.24
N THR A 686 24.43 25.12 33.21
CA THR A 686 23.98 24.93 34.58
C THR A 686 22.47 25.06 34.48
N ALA A 687 21.72 23.96 34.67
CA ALA A 687 20.27 23.97 34.62
C ALA A 687 19.73 25.25 35.29
N ILE A 688 18.90 26.02 34.57
CA ILE A 688 18.45 27.33 35.08
C ILE A 688 17.70 27.09 36.39
N ARG A 689 18.18 27.72 37.46
CA ARG A 689 17.59 27.63 38.81
C ARG A 689 16.83 28.91 39.12
N VAL A 690 15.64 28.74 39.65
CA VAL A 690 14.78 29.83 40.13
C VAL A 690 14.64 29.67 41.64
N PHE A 691 15.25 30.56 42.42
CA PHE A 691 15.31 30.44 43.88
C PHE A 691 15.36 31.80 44.61
N PRO A 692 14.96 31.86 45.89
CA PRO A 692 14.27 30.81 46.63
C PRO A 692 12.88 30.53 46.05
N ASN A 693 12.42 29.28 46.13
CA ASN A 693 11.07 28.87 45.74
C ASN A 693 10.50 27.95 46.84
N PRO A 694 9.58 28.43 47.70
CA PRO A 694 8.85 29.69 47.60
C PRO A 694 9.70 30.96 47.83
N VAL A 695 9.37 32.05 47.12
CA VAL A 695 10.01 33.37 47.24
C VAL A 695 9.19 34.30 48.15
N LYS A 696 9.87 35.22 48.86
CA LYS A 696 9.23 36.30 49.63
C LYS A 696 9.37 37.67 48.97
N ASN A 697 10.60 38.13 48.75
CA ASN A 697 10.87 39.50 48.28
C ASN A 697 11.71 39.58 47.01
N THR A 698 12.69 38.68 46.82
CA THR A 698 13.59 38.72 45.67
C THR A 698 13.76 37.33 45.10
N LEU A 699 13.38 37.16 43.83
CA LEU A 699 13.58 35.95 43.05
C LEU A 699 14.89 36.04 42.29
N THR A 700 15.73 35.02 42.38
CA THR A 700 16.98 34.90 41.60
C THR A 700 16.80 33.82 40.54
N ILE A 701 17.06 34.19 39.29
CA ILE A 701 17.14 33.31 38.13
C ILE A 701 18.62 33.18 37.79
N GLN A 702 19.20 32.00 38.01
CA GLN A 702 20.63 31.73 37.81
C GLN A 702 20.82 30.65 36.75
N GLY A 703 21.94 30.70 36.01
CA GLY A 703 22.21 29.77 34.92
C GLY A 703 21.80 30.32 33.55
N LEU A 704 21.56 31.64 33.45
CA LEU A 704 21.31 32.33 32.19
C LEU A 704 22.59 32.42 31.34
N ASN A 705 22.45 32.60 30.04
CA ASN A 705 23.60 32.65 29.13
C ASN A 705 24.33 34.00 29.27
N ASN A 706 25.52 33.99 29.86
CA ASN A 706 26.32 35.21 30.03
C ASN A 706 26.75 35.79 28.67
N GLY A 707 26.62 37.10 28.46
CA GLY A 707 26.94 37.81 27.23
C GLY A 707 25.86 37.74 26.13
N ILE A 708 24.77 37.01 26.33
CA ILE A 708 23.66 36.90 25.36
C ILE A 708 22.44 37.64 25.90
N ASN A 709 21.84 38.51 25.08
CA ASN A 709 20.63 39.23 25.45
C ASN A 709 19.46 38.25 25.60
N GLN A 710 18.87 38.21 26.78
CA GLN A 710 17.77 37.31 27.14
C GLN A 710 16.62 38.14 27.70
N GLN A 711 15.42 37.88 27.19
CA GLN A 711 14.20 38.49 27.69
C GLN A 711 13.62 37.62 28.81
N ILE A 712 13.37 38.22 29.96
CA ILE A 712 12.76 37.59 31.13
C ILE A 712 11.36 38.18 31.30
N THR A 713 10.34 37.33 31.33
CA THR A 713 8.94 37.74 31.53
C THR A 713 8.34 36.94 32.68
N ILE A 714 7.75 37.61 33.66
CA ILE A 714 6.99 36.96 34.72
C ILE A 714 5.51 37.19 34.50
N PHE A 715 4.71 36.13 34.53
CA PHE A 715 3.25 36.18 34.42
C PHE A 715 2.58 35.27 35.46
N ASN A 716 1.32 35.59 35.79
CA ASN A 716 0.50 34.81 36.72
C ASN A 716 -0.22 33.65 36.01
N THR A 717 -0.97 32.83 36.74
CA THR A 717 -1.75 31.70 36.19
C THR A 717 -2.82 32.07 35.17
N SER A 718 -3.25 33.34 35.12
CA SER A 718 -4.16 33.86 34.08
C SER A 718 -3.44 34.33 32.80
N GLY A 719 -2.11 34.19 32.72
CA GLY A 719 -1.31 34.67 31.60
C GLY A 719 -1.04 36.17 31.60
N LYS A 720 -1.46 36.91 32.65
CA LYS A 720 -1.20 38.34 32.78
C LYS A 720 0.26 38.58 33.15
N THR A 721 0.98 39.31 32.30
CA THR A 721 2.34 39.77 32.58
C THR A 721 2.36 40.68 33.81
N ILE A 722 3.23 40.36 34.75
CA ILE A 722 3.45 41.07 36.00
C ILE A 722 4.67 41.98 35.88
N THR A 723 5.76 41.46 35.32
CA THR A 723 6.97 42.23 35.04
C THR A 723 7.75 41.62 33.89
N GLN A 724 8.58 42.42 33.25
CA GLN A 724 9.45 42.01 32.16
C GLN A 724 10.77 42.78 32.23
N GLY A 725 11.84 42.18 31.74
CA GLY A 725 13.13 42.85 31.58
C GLY A 725 14.07 42.06 30.69
N THR A 726 15.25 42.62 30.46
CA THR A 726 16.29 41.99 29.66
C THR A 726 17.58 41.91 30.45
N THR A 727 18.39 40.89 30.16
CA THR A 727 19.69 40.69 30.80
C THR A 727 20.69 40.05 29.84
N ILE A 728 21.95 40.42 30.02
CA ILE A 728 23.10 39.72 29.44
C ILE A 728 23.90 38.97 30.51
N SER A 729 23.48 39.03 31.78
CA SER A 729 24.17 38.39 32.91
C SER A 729 23.72 36.95 33.09
N ASN A 730 24.59 36.09 33.63
CA ASN A 730 24.25 34.72 34.06
C ASN A 730 23.19 34.66 35.17
N THR A 731 23.00 35.76 35.91
CA THR A 731 22.02 35.86 36.98
C THR A 731 21.14 37.08 36.78
N TYR A 732 19.85 36.92 37.04
CA TYR A 732 18.85 38.00 37.01
C TYR A 732 18.01 37.96 38.27
N GLN A 733 17.87 39.11 38.93
CA GLN A 733 17.08 39.24 40.16
C GLN A 733 15.83 40.06 39.90
N VAL A 734 14.71 39.60 40.47
CA VAL A 734 13.42 40.28 40.36
C VAL A 734 12.88 40.54 41.76
N ASN A 735 12.54 41.79 42.04
CA ASN A 735 11.80 42.15 43.26
C ASN A 735 10.34 41.70 43.10
N THR A 736 9.93 40.72 43.92
CA THR A 736 8.59 40.14 43.98
C THR A 736 7.79 40.64 45.18
N GLY A 737 8.30 41.60 45.97
CA GLY A 737 7.67 42.07 47.20
C GLY A 737 6.27 42.65 47.02
N SER A 738 5.97 43.23 45.85
CA SER A 738 4.64 43.74 45.50
C SER A 738 3.70 42.69 44.92
N PHE A 739 4.16 41.45 44.71
CA PHE A 739 3.34 40.40 44.11
C PHE A 739 2.42 39.80 45.18
N ALA A 740 1.15 39.58 44.84
CA ALA A 740 0.25 38.82 45.71
C ALA A 740 0.75 37.36 45.85
N ALA A 741 0.49 36.72 47.00
CA ALA A 741 0.83 35.31 47.19
C ALA A 741 0.10 34.42 46.17
N GLY A 742 0.81 33.44 45.62
CA GLY A 742 0.30 32.58 44.54
C GLY A 742 1.39 32.00 43.65
N ILE A 743 0.97 31.30 42.60
CA ILE A 743 1.86 30.65 41.61
C ILE A 743 2.10 31.61 40.44
N TYR A 744 3.36 31.71 40.02
CA TYR A 744 3.81 32.51 38.89
C TYR A 744 4.74 31.70 38.00
N TYR A 745 4.97 32.18 36.78
CA TYR A 745 5.87 31.57 35.81
C TYR A 745 6.90 32.59 35.33
N VAL A 746 8.15 32.17 35.22
CA VAL A 746 9.22 32.91 34.54
C VAL A 746 9.38 32.32 33.14
N GLU A 747 9.15 33.12 32.11
CA GLU A 747 9.54 32.83 30.73
C GLU A 747 10.88 33.49 30.40
N ILE A 748 11.78 32.72 29.80
CA ILE A 748 13.12 33.13 29.39
C ILE A 748 13.21 32.89 27.90
N ARG A 749 13.49 33.94 27.12
CA ARG A 749 13.58 33.87 25.66
C ARG A 749 14.94 34.38 25.17
N ASN A 750 15.56 33.62 24.27
CA ASN A 750 16.67 34.06 23.42
C ASN A 750 16.29 33.84 21.94
N ASN A 751 17.20 34.12 21.01
CA ASN A 751 16.91 34.07 19.56
C ASN A 751 16.51 32.67 19.04
N ASP A 752 16.85 31.59 19.77
CA ASP A 752 16.71 30.21 19.29
C ASP A 752 15.82 29.33 20.19
N GLN A 753 15.49 29.78 21.41
CA GLN A 753 14.83 28.97 22.45
C GLN A 753 13.92 29.77 23.40
N LYS A 754 12.88 29.11 23.90
CA LYS A 754 11.95 29.59 24.92
C LYS A 754 11.85 28.55 26.05
N LEU A 755 12.06 28.98 27.29
CA LEU A 755 11.90 28.16 28.49
C LEU A 755 10.90 28.80 29.46
N THR A 756 10.13 28.00 30.19
CA THR A 756 9.18 28.48 31.21
C THR A 756 9.31 27.68 32.49
N ILE A 757 9.50 28.36 33.63
CA ILE A 757 9.74 27.73 34.94
C ILE A 757 8.74 28.29 35.97
N PRO A 758 7.98 27.44 36.69
CA PRO A 758 7.07 27.90 37.73
C PRO A 758 7.81 28.23 39.04
N PHE A 759 7.28 29.21 39.80
CA PHE A 759 7.68 29.48 41.18
C PHE A 759 6.49 29.96 42.03
N ILE A 760 6.60 29.83 43.35
CA ILE A 760 5.57 30.18 44.33
C ILE A 760 5.97 31.45 45.06
N LYS A 761 5.12 32.49 45.06
CA LYS A 761 5.22 33.64 45.96
C LYS A 761 4.50 33.31 47.27
N SER A 762 5.25 33.33 48.36
CA SER A 762 4.73 33.23 49.74
C SER A 762 4.48 34.61 50.34
N ASN A 763 3.66 34.70 51.39
CA ASN A 763 3.40 35.95 52.13
C ASN A 763 4.68 36.56 52.70
#